data_AF-A0A5M4B805-F1
#
_entry.id   AF-A0A5M4B805-F1
#
_cell.length_a   1.000
_cell.length_b   1.000
_cell.length_c   1.000
_cell.angle_alpha   90.00
_cell.angle_beta   90.00
_cell.angle_gamma   90.00
#
_symmetry.space_group_name_H-M   'P 1'
#
loop_
_entity.id
_entity.type
_entity.pdbx_description
1 polymer ?
#
loop_
_entity_poly.entity_id
_entity_poly.type
_entity_poly.pdbx_seq_one_letter_code
_entity_poly.pdbx_strand_id
1 'polypeptide(L)'
;MTEKQILKKIDAWDENDNIQAIIDFIENLPVQQRSTAVLSELGRAYNNFYWLDQSVGNEKYLQKAIEVFKYLEEELGETASWNYRIGYSYFYLNNSELAKKHFLKERELQGCGNDVETYLACIEYAQEKGISPVDVYNGGRESVQYPLERFLNFLEKKAPKLRTLLAKGASDTELESFEKQIGTKLPGAYKELYRTFNGQTEIVPFFATDNQHFVSLSEVPQIQERWLNFVKEHYGENWKSVKLSEEAFFDEEDIKNTLFNPKWIPILAGERFFICMDLDPKQEEFYGQIICVMLNEDINNFEVGYLYNDIKDWLGYIIRNLQSGQLAYNSENHLLEFAENENYEELAYYTEEERVALESYIEKSFGKFDEVLHELVSPDIHCDIYIIKPTPERNYYTLVTGGMGAFQMYTPEEYSSSPFAELVINLPPTWNIQSEDEKDYWPIRWLKNLARLPIHHQTYLGYGHTIPTGEALEGTNFDCLMLIGAITQSEDNEETQWAMAELPSGKAVGFFYVVPLYPEETQFKLDQSADDLLDKFEAADVAYPPVVDIHRINVCEGYEAMETPNLLDDVAWAFNDRFYGSLMHFWEDVQEYNADIEKDLEDFTPFATIFNSSKVMMMYDAYIKSEKDILENERLLNPETFDDPDEDGMYYARILTELESEDRDYFGALNLLRHIHNTLSNKDLGDHIFFEGFDLESYQEDGTPVIYLNLGS
;
A
#
# COMPACT_ATOMS: atom_id res chain seq x y z
N MET A 1 -18.38 26.57 0.45
CA MET A 1 -17.98 25.25 0.97
C MET A 1 -18.84 24.94 2.18
N THR A 2 -19.35 23.72 2.25
CA THR A 2 -19.94 23.13 3.46
C THR A 2 -18.82 22.85 4.48
N GLU A 3 -19.17 22.56 5.74
CA GLU A 3 -18.17 22.15 6.75
C GLU A 3 -17.41 20.91 6.30
N LYS A 4 -18.10 19.92 5.72
CA LYS A 4 -17.51 18.68 5.20
C LYS A 4 -16.47 18.97 4.11
N GLN A 5 -16.80 19.84 3.15
CA GLN A 5 -15.87 20.27 2.10
C GLN A 5 -14.64 21.00 2.65
N ILE A 6 -14.82 21.85 3.67
CA ILE A 6 -13.71 22.55 4.32
C ILE A 6 -12.76 21.55 4.99
N LEU A 7 -13.32 20.58 5.74
CA LEU A 7 -12.53 19.58 6.45
C LEU A 7 -11.78 18.65 5.48
N LYS A 8 -12.43 18.15 4.43
CA LYS A 8 -11.75 17.30 3.43
C LYS A 8 -10.61 18.04 2.72
N LYS A 9 -10.76 19.34 2.48
CA LYS A 9 -9.69 20.18 1.93
C LYS A 9 -8.50 20.31 2.89
N ILE A 10 -8.80 20.49 4.19
CA ILE A 10 -7.78 20.51 5.24
C ILE A 10 -7.04 19.17 5.32
N ASP A 11 -7.77 18.05 5.29
CA ASP A 11 -7.19 16.71 5.37
C ASP A 11 -6.25 16.43 4.19
N ALA A 12 -6.62 16.82 2.96
CA ALA A 12 -5.77 16.65 1.78
C ALA A 12 -4.43 17.42 1.87
N TRP A 13 -4.44 18.63 2.44
CA TRP A 13 -3.18 19.35 2.70
C TRP A 13 -2.39 18.75 3.85
N ASP A 14 -3.05 18.24 4.89
CA ASP A 14 -2.38 17.62 6.04
C ASP A 14 -1.67 16.33 5.63
N GLU A 15 -2.25 15.54 4.72
CA GLU A 15 -1.63 14.35 4.11
C GLU A 15 -0.33 14.67 3.35
N ASN A 16 -0.21 15.90 2.82
CA ASN A 16 0.97 16.38 2.10
C ASN A 16 1.89 17.29 2.94
N ASP A 17 1.73 17.31 4.28
CA ASP A 17 2.46 18.20 5.19
C ASP A 17 2.38 19.72 4.84
N ASN A 18 1.36 20.13 4.09
CA ASN A 18 1.10 21.51 3.66
C ASN A 18 0.44 22.35 4.77
N ILE A 19 1.04 22.33 5.96
CA ILE A 19 0.44 22.86 7.19
C ILE A 19 0.23 24.39 7.13
N GLN A 20 1.12 25.11 6.42
CA GLN A 20 0.98 26.56 6.25
C GLN A 20 -0.28 26.90 5.43
N ALA A 21 -0.59 26.11 4.39
CA ALA A 21 -1.79 26.29 3.57
C ALA A 21 -3.07 26.13 4.41
N ILE A 22 -3.10 25.14 5.31
CA ILE A 22 -4.20 24.94 6.26
C ILE A 22 -4.41 26.17 7.15
N ILE A 23 -3.33 26.70 7.72
CA ILE A 23 -3.37 27.89 8.60
C ILE A 23 -3.93 29.08 7.82
N ASP A 24 -3.34 29.38 6.66
CA ASP A 24 -3.73 30.55 5.85
C ASP A 24 -5.17 30.41 5.34
N PHE A 25 -5.57 29.22 4.94
CA PHE A 25 -6.94 28.93 4.53
C PHE A 25 -7.93 29.24 5.65
N ILE A 26 -7.77 28.63 6.84
CA ILE A 26 -8.72 28.79 7.94
C ILE A 26 -8.69 30.22 8.51
N GLU A 27 -7.51 30.85 8.61
CA GLU A 27 -7.38 32.25 9.06
C GLU A 27 -8.09 33.23 8.11
N ASN A 28 -8.24 32.90 6.82
CA ASN A 28 -8.95 33.71 5.82
C ASN A 28 -10.44 33.34 5.64
N LEU A 29 -10.91 32.22 6.20
CA LEU A 29 -12.32 31.85 6.12
C LEU A 29 -13.24 32.90 6.78
N PRO A 30 -14.44 33.17 6.22
CA PRO A 30 -15.49 33.93 6.91
C PRO A 30 -15.81 33.34 8.29
N VAL A 31 -16.12 34.19 9.27
CA VAL A 31 -16.42 33.76 10.66
C VAL A 31 -17.52 32.69 10.71
N GLN A 32 -18.50 32.75 9.80
CA GLN A 32 -19.61 31.79 9.73
C GLN A 32 -19.17 30.38 9.30
N GLN A 33 -18.01 30.24 8.67
CA GLN A 33 -17.43 28.97 8.21
C GLN A 33 -16.39 28.41 9.18
N ARG A 34 -16.03 29.16 10.23
CA ARG A 34 -15.10 28.74 11.29
C ARG A 34 -15.87 28.04 12.41
N SER A 35 -16.44 26.88 12.09
CA SER A 35 -17.12 26.05 13.08
C SER A 35 -16.15 25.51 14.13
N THR A 36 -16.69 24.89 15.18
CA THR A 36 -15.91 24.22 16.24
C THR A 36 -14.95 23.17 15.66
N ALA A 37 -15.38 22.38 14.67
CA ALA A 37 -14.53 21.40 14.01
C ALA A 37 -13.38 22.09 13.24
N VAL A 38 -13.69 23.09 12.42
CA VAL A 38 -12.68 23.82 11.62
C VAL A 38 -11.67 24.55 12.50
N LEU A 39 -12.12 25.18 13.60
CA LEU A 39 -11.21 25.81 14.56
C LEU A 39 -10.36 24.79 15.32
N SER A 40 -10.90 23.60 15.62
CA SER A 40 -10.12 22.51 16.22
C SER A 40 -8.97 22.09 15.30
N GLU A 41 -9.19 22.12 13.99
CA GLU A 41 -8.16 21.86 12.98
C GLU A 41 -7.14 23.00 12.85
N LEU A 42 -7.55 24.26 13.00
CA LEU A 42 -6.58 25.37 13.10
C LEU A 42 -5.64 25.19 14.30
N GLY A 43 -6.17 24.77 15.45
CA GLY A 43 -5.36 24.45 16.62
C GLY A 43 -4.39 23.30 16.37
N ARG A 44 -4.82 22.26 15.64
CA ARG A 44 -3.98 21.14 15.19
C ARG A 44 -2.88 21.62 14.26
N ALA A 45 -3.22 22.40 13.25
CA ALA A 45 -2.28 22.95 12.28
C ALA A 45 -1.19 23.81 12.96
N TYR A 46 -1.52 24.62 13.95
CA TYR A 46 -0.50 25.34 14.72
C TYR A 46 0.45 24.42 15.51
N ASN A 47 -0.05 23.32 16.08
CA ASN A 47 0.82 22.33 16.73
C ASN A 47 1.72 21.62 15.71
N ASN A 48 1.18 21.24 14.56
CA ASN A 48 1.92 20.58 13.46
C ASN A 48 2.97 21.54 12.87
N PHE A 49 2.67 22.82 12.73
CA PHE A 49 3.62 23.82 12.23
C PHE A 49 4.84 23.96 13.15
N TYR A 50 4.62 23.95 14.47
CA TYR A 50 5.73 23.89 15.42
C TYR A 50 6.47 22.55 15.36
N TRP A 51 5.78 21.44 15.10
CA TRP A 51 6.41 20.13 14.97
C TRP A 51 7.41 20.09 13.81
N LEU A 52 7.03 20.65 12.66
CA LEU A 52 7.87 20.75 11.46
C LEU A 52 9.14 21.58 11.70
N ASP A 53 9.03 22.70 12.42
CA ASP A 53 10.19 23.47 12.89
C ASP A 53 10.03 23.88 14.36
N GLN A 54 10.72 23.14 15.24
CA GLN A 54 10.72 23.33 16.70
C GLN A 54 11.64 24.48 17.15
N SER A 55 11.91 25.46 16.28
CA SER A 55 12.67 26.65 16.62
C SER A 55 11.95 27.49 17.68
N VAL A 56 12.73 28.22 18.48
CA VAL A 56 12.21 29.16 19.49
C VAL A 56 11.27 30.22 18.86
N GLY A 57 11.48 30.54 17.58
CA GLY A 57 10.61 31.46 16.84
C GLY A 57 9.19 30.93 16.62
N ASN A 58 9.03 29.61 16.58
CA ASN A 58 7.75 28.94 16.32
C ASN A 58 6.98 28.56 17.58
N GLU A 59 7.55 28.71 18.78
CA GLU A 59 6.80 28.54 20.04
C GLU A 59 5.53 29.44 20.11
N LYS A 60 5.51 30.54 19.36
CA LYS A 60 4.32 31.40 19.19
C LYS A 60 3.10 30.65 18.65
N TYR A 61 3.31 29.61 17.82
CA TYR A 61 2.23 28.80 17.27
C TYR A 61 1.62 27.87 18.32
N LEU A 62 2.43 27.31 19.24
CA LEU A 62 1.90 26.58 20.39
C LEU A 62 1.03 27.48 21.29
N GLN A 63 1.40 28.76 21.44
CA GLN A 63 0.59 29.73 22.18
C GLN A 63 -0.73 30.02 21.46
N LYS A 64 -0.70 30.23 20.14
CA LYS A 64 -1.91 30.36 19.31
C LYS A 64 -2.80 29.12 19.41
N ALA A 65 -2.23 27.91 19.37
CA ALA A 65 -2.95 26.65 19.53
C ALA A 65 -3.69 26.61 20.87
N ILE A 66 -3.02 26.98 21.98
CA ILE A 66 -3.65 27.06 23.31
C ILE A 66 -4.78 28.09 23.33
N GLU A 67 -4.64 29.25 22.68
CA GLU A 67 -5.71 30.25 22.60
C GLU A 67 -6.94 29.69 21.89
N VAL A 68 -6.75 29.00 20.76
CA VAL A 68 -7.82 28.31 20.03
C VAL A 68 -8.46 27.22 20.90
N PHE A 69 -7.67 26.32 21.49
CA PHE A 69 -8.23 25.25 22.31
C PHE A 69 -8.96 25.76 23.55
N LYS A 70 -8.48 26.82 24.20
CA LYS A 70 -9.20 27.47 25.30
C LYS A 70 -10.52 28.08 24.87
N TYR A 71 -10.57 28.67 23.67
CA TYR A 71 -11.82 29.17 23.10
C TYR A 71 -12.83 28.02 22.90
N LEU A 72 -12.36 26.85 22.49
CA LEU A 72 -13.17 25.65 22.27
C LEU A 72 -13.42 24.81 23.55
N GLU A 73 -12.91 25.22 24.72
CA GLU A 73 -12.94 24.41 25.95
C GLU A 73 -14.37 24.09 26.41
N GLU A 74 -15.32 25.01 26.24
CA GLU A 74 -16.72 24.79 26.63
C GLU A 74 -17.38 23.67 25.82
N GLU A 75 -17.01 23.52 24.55
CA GLU A 75 -17.61 22.55 23.63
C GLU A 75 -16.82 21.23 23.58
N LEU A 76 -15.48 21.31 23.60
CA LEU A 76 -14.59 20.17 23.34
C LEU A 76 -13.76 19.74 24.56
N GLY A 77 -13.80 20.45 25.68
CA GLY A 77 -12.93 20.22 26.84
C GLY A 77 -13.02 18.81 27.46
N GLU A 78 -14.13 18.11 27.23
CA GLU A 78 -14.38 16.73 27.67
C GLU A 78 -14.12 15.68 26.57
N THR A 79 -13.54 16.07 25.44
CA THR A 79 -13.13 15.15 24.37
C THR A 79 -11.66 14.76 24.52
N ALA A 80 -11.32 13.54 24.11
CA ALA A 80 -9.95 13.05 24.21
C ALA A 80 -9.01 13.80 23.24
N SER A 81 -9.43 14.01 21.99
CA SER A 81 -8.65 14.73 20.97
C SER A 81 -8.29 16.15 21.39
N TRP A 82 -9.22 16.89 22.01
CA TRP A 82 -8.92 18.22 22.54
C TRP A 82 -7.88 18.18 23.66
N ASN A 83 -8.04 17.25 24.62
CA ASN A 83 -7.10 17.08 25.73
C ASN A 83 -5.71 16.67 25.22
N TYR A 84 -5.64 15.81 24.21
CA TYR A 84 -4.39 15.49 23.51
C TYR A 84 -3.73 16.76 22.93
N ARG A 85 -4.46 17.48 22.08
CA ARG A 85 -3.92 18.60 21.30
C ARG A 85 -3.47 19.75 22.20
N ILE A 86 -4.23 20.11 23.24
CA ILE A 86 -3.80 21.14 24.19
C ILE A 86 -2.69 20.65 25.13
N GLY A 87 -2.71 19.36 25.51
CA GLY A 87 -1.67 18.72 26.30
C GLY A 87 -0.31 18.72 25.59
N TYR A 88 -0.32 18.45 24.28
CA TYR A 88 0.83 18.58 23.38
C TYR A 88 1.43 19.99 23.44
N SER A 89 0.61 21.03 23.27
CA SER A 89 1.11 22.41 23.32
C SER A 89 1.75 22.74 24.66
N TYR A 90 1.16 22.30 25.78
CA TYR A 90 1.75 22.48 27.11
C TYR A 90 3.03 21.67 27.31
N PHE A 91 3.13 20.48 26.72
CA PHE A 91 4.31 19.62 26.81
C PHE A 91 5.54 20.31 26.21
N TYR A 92 5.42 20.79 24.97
CA TYR A 92 6.52 21.47 24.27
C TYR A 92 6.84 22.85 24.86
N LEU A 93 5.86 23.52 25.49
CA LEU A 93 6.10 24.72 26.30
C LEU A 93 6.65 24.43 27.71
N ASN A 94 7.08 23.19 27.99
CA ASN A 94 7.66 22.77 29.28
C ASN A 94 6.73 22.97 30.50
N ASN A 95 5.40 22.98 30.28
CA ASN A 95 4.41 23.06 31.35
C ASN A 95 3.93 21.66 31.75
N SER A 96 4.81 20.91 32.43
CA SER A 96 4.58 19.50 32.79
C SER A 96 3.31 19.27 33.62
N GLU A 97 2.89 20.23 34.43
CA GLU A 97 1.71 20.09 35.29
C GLU A 97 0.41 20.10 34.46
N LEU A 98 0.28 21.07 33.53
CA LEU A 98 -0.87 21.12 32.63
C LEU A 98 -0.82 20.03 31.56
N ALA A 99 0.35 19.75 31.00
CA ALA A 99 0.51 18.65 30.04
C ALA A 99 0.06 17.32 30.67
N LYS A 100 0.55 16.99 31.88
CA LYS A 100 0.14 15.78 32.61
C LYS A 100 -1.35 15.77 32.90
N LYS A 101 -1.93 16.89 33.34
CA LYS A 101 -3.38 16.98 33.59
C LYS A 101 -4.19 16.58 32.36
N HIS A 102 -3.85 17.13 31.20
CA HIS A 102 -4.59 16.89 29.96
C HIS A 102 -4.34 15.49 29.39
N PHE A 103 -3.10 15.00 29.37
CA PHE A 103 -2.81 13.62 28.93
C PHE A 103 -3.45 12.55 29.83
N LEU A 104 -3.54 12.79 31.15
CA LEU A 104 -4.28 11.89 32.04
C LEU A 104 -5.78 11.87 31.73
N LYS A 105 -6.34 13.03 31.37
CA LYS A 105 -7.76 13.16 31.00
C LYS A 105 -8.05 12.52 29.64
N GLU A 106 -7.17 12.71 28.65
CA GLU A 106 -7.22 12.01 27.37
C GLU A 106 -7.25 10.49 27.58
N ARG A 107 -6.37 9.98 28.45
CA ARG A 107 -6.31 8.55 28.77
C ARG A 107 -7.55 8.04 29.47
N GLU A 108 -8.09 8.82 30.41
CA GLU A 108 -9.35 8.50 31.09
C GLU A 108 -10.51 8.37 30.09
N LEU A 109 -10.50 9.20 29.06
CA LEU A 109 -11.48 9.22 27.97
C LEU A 109 -11.19 8.16 26.90
N GLN A 110 -10.16 7.33 27.08
CA GLN A 110 -9.74 6.28 26.13
C GLN A 110 -9.51 6.81 24.71
N GLY A 111 -8.86 7.98 24.61
CA GLY A 111 -8.55 8.55 23.31
C GLY A 111 -7.51 7.75 22.53
N CYS A 112 -7.45 8.06 21.24
CA CYS A 112 -6.53 7.48 20.28
C CYS A 112 -5.26 8.36 20.11
N GLY A 113 -4.97 9.23 21.08
CA GLY A 113 -3.83 10.14 20.97
C GLY A 113 -2.53 9.38 20.83
N ASN A 114 -1.87 9.52 19.67
CA ASN A 114 -0.56 8.94 19.44
C ASN A 114 0.41 9.41 20.53
N ASP A 115 1.13 8.48 21.15
CA ASP A 115 2.19 8.77 22.12
C ASP A 115 1.78 9.37 23.48
N VAL A 116 0.51 9.36 23.88
CA VAL A 116 0.10 9.85 25.23
C VAL A 116 0.87 9.16 26.35
N GLU A 117 1.03 7.83 26.26
CA GLU A 117 1.82 7.07 27.24
C GLU A 117 3.31 7.42 27.18
N THR A 118 3.82 7.76 26.00
CA THR A 118 5.19 8.25 25.82
C THR A 118 5.35 9.60 26.52
N TYR A 119 4.45 10.56 26.28
CA TYR A 119 4.50 11.88 26.93
C TYR A 119 4.37 11.80 28.45
N LEU A 120 3.45 10.98 28.96
CA LEU A 120 3.31 10.76 30.40
C LEU A 120 4.57 10.14 31.00
N ALA A 121 5.16 9.13 30.35
CA ALA A 121 6.41 8.53 30.79
C ALA A 121 7.58 9.54 30.75
N CYS A 122 7.65 10.38 29.71
CA CYS A 122 8.63 11.46 29.63
C CYS A 122 8.47 12.47 30.76
N ILE A 123 7.24 12.88 31.08
CA ILE A 123 6.93 13.79 32.19
C ILE A 123 7.35 13.17 33.54
N GLU A 124 7.01 11.90 33.77
CA GLU A 124 7.35 11.21 35.02
C GLU A 124 8.86 11.07 35.21
N TYR A 125 9.56 10.61 34.17
CA TYR A 125 11.01 10.50 34.20
C TYR A 125 11.70 11.88 34.34
N ALA A 126 11.19 12.89 33.65
CA ALA A 126 11.66 14.28 33.78
C ALA A 126 11.51 14.81 35.21
N GLN A 127 10.38 14.52 35.87
CA GLN A 127 10.13 14.87 37.27
C GLN A 127 11.10 14.15 38.22
N GLU A 128 11.38 12.87 37.99
CA GLU A 128 12.33 12.08 38.79
C GLU A 128 13.77 12.60 38.66
N LYS A 129 14.18 13.02 37.46
CA LYS A 129 15.55 13.45 37.16
C LYS A 129 15.78 14.96 37.28
N GLY A 130 14.71 15.75 37.38
CA GLY A 130 14.80 17.22 37.44
C GLY A 130 15.25 17.86 36.14
N ILE A 131 14.79 17.34 35.00
CA ILE A 131 15.11 17.79 33.64
C ILE A 131 13.84 18.13 32.86
N SER A 132 13.96 18.66 31.64
CA SER A 132 12.81 18.96 30.77
C SER A 132 12.17 17.66 30.24
N PRO A 133 10.83 17.55 30.18
CA PRO A 133 10.15 16.45 29.50
C PRO A 133 10.43 16.42 27.99
N VAL A 134 10.65 17.57 27.35
CA VAL A 134 11.04 17.67 25.94
C VAL A 134 12.44 17.10 25.73
N ASP A 135 13.39 17.40 26.62
CA ASP A 135 14.73 16.78 26.58
C ASP A 135 14.65 15.25 26.70
N VAL A 136 13.72 14.75 27.53
CA VAL A 136 13.49 13.31 27.70
C VAL A 136 12.92 12.69 26.44
N TYR A 137 11.92 13.34 25.83
CA TYR A 137 11.32 12.92 24.57
C TYR A 137 12.34 12.89 23.42
N ASN A 138 13.24 13.88 23.37
CA ASN A 138 14.34 13.94 22.42
C ASN A 138 15.42 12.88 22.68
N GLY A 139 15.31 12.10 23.76
CA GLY A 139 16.10 10.89 24.02
C GLY A 139 17.47 11.13 24.64
N GLY A 140 17.82 12.39 24.92
CA GLY A 140 19.07 12.76 25.58
C GLY A 140 20.29 12.64 24.66
N ARG A 141 21.43 12.20 25.20
CA ARG A 141 22.67 12.09 24.42
C ARG A 141 22.48 11.11 23.25
N GLU A 142 22.88 11.56 22.06
CA GLU A 142 22.72 10.80 20.80
C GLU A 142 21.28 10.30 20.58
N SER A 143 20.28 10.95 21.18
CA SER A 143 18.85 10.58 21.15
C SER A 143 18.44 9.22 21.73
N VAL A 144 19.37 8.46 22.34
CA VAL A 144 19.10 7.10 22.84
C VAL A 144 19.41 6.88 24.31
N GLN A 145 20.07 7.84 24.98
CA GLN A 145 20.40 7.72 26.40
C GLN A 145 19.18 7.39 27.26
N TYR A 146 18.11 8.16 27.16
CA TYR A 146 16.92 7.96 28.00
C TYR A 146 16.10 6.72 27.61
N PRO A 147 15.89 6.41 26.31
CA PRO A 147 15.35 5.12 25.89
C PRO A 147 16.10 3.93 26.50
N LEU A 148 17.43 3.92 26.44
CA LEU A 148 18.26 2.87 27.02
C LEU A 148 18.10 2.77 28.54
N GLU A 149 18.10 3.91 29.25
CA GLU A 149 17.82 3.92 30.69
C GLU A 149 16.44 3.34 31.01
N ARG A 150 15.41 3.63 30.22
CA ARG A 150 14.05 3.08 30.37
C ARG A 150 14.03 1.56 30.13
N PHE A 151 14.69 1.09 29.08
CA PHE A 151 14.82 -0.34 28.80
C PHE A 151 15.49 -1.07 29.98
N LEU A 152 16.61 -0.55 30.49
CA LEU A 152 17.28 -1.14 31.66
C LEU A 152 16.41 -1.11 32.92
N ASN A 153 15.69 -0.02 33.17
CA ASN A 153 14.76 0.10 34.30
C ASN A 153 13.60 -0.91 34.21
N PHE A 154 13.10 -1.18 33.00
CA PHE A 154 12.11 -2.23 32.78
C PHE A 154 12.69 -3.59 33.16
N LEU A 155 13.86 -3.94 32.65
CA LEU A 155 14.50 -5.22 32.98
C LEU A 155 14.75 -5.35 34.48
N GLU A 156 15.23 -4.31 35.15
CA GLU A 156 15.43 -4.31 36.61
C GLU A 156 14.14 -4.57 37.39
N LYS A 157 13.01 -4.03 36.94
CA LYS A 157 11.72 -4.17 37.61
C LYS A 157 10.97 -5.46 37.26
N LYS A 158 11.07 -5.94 36.01
CA LYS A 158 10.19 -6.97 35.44
C LYS A 158 10.92 -8.21 34.95
N ALA A 159 12.16 -8.09 34.48
CA ALA A 159 12.97 -9.19 33.94
C ALA A 159 14.40 -9.20 34.55
N PRO A 160 14.53 -9.30 35.89
CA PRO A 160 15.82 -9.10 36.56
C PRO A 160 16.88 -10.13 36.17
N LYS A 161 16.49 -11.32 35.68
CA LYS A 161 17.44 -12.31 35.14
C LYS A 161 18.07 -11.83 33.83
N LEU A 162 17.26 -11.33 32.90
CA LEU A 162 17.76 -10.73 31.65
C LEU A 162 18.67 -9.54 31.93
N ARG A 163 18.34 -8.71 32.94
CA ARG A 163 19.19 -7.59 33.36
C ARG A 163 20.61 -8.03 33.74
N THR A 164 20.76 -9.19 34.37
CA THR A 164 22.07 -9.72 34.79
C THR A 164 22.91 -10.28 33.64
N LEU A 165 22.29 -10.60 32.49
CA LEU A 165 22.99 -11.07 31.30
C LEU A 165 23.68 -9.94 30.55
N LEU A 166 23.20 -8.69 30.66
CA LEU A 166 23.79 -7.56 29.96
C LEU A 166 25.17 -7.23 30.52
N ALA A 167 26.18 -7.28 29.66
CA ALA A 167 27.56 -7.03 30.02
C ALA A 167 27.77 -5.55 30.38
N LYS A 168 28.88 -5.29 31.08
CA LYS A 168 29.31 -3.91 31.32
C LYS A 168 29.53 -3.19 29.99
N GLY A 169 29.09 -1.94 29.91
CA GLY A 169 29.31 -1.11 28.74
C GLY A 169 30.78 -0.95 28.34
N ALA A 170 31.00 -0.81 27.04
CA ALA A 170 32.29 -0.59 26.41
C ALA A 170 32.87 0.78 26.77
N SER A 171 34.18 0.82 26.97
CA SER A 171 34.95 2.05 27.06
C SER A 171 35.15 2.70 25.68
N ASP A 172 35.43 4.01 25.66
CA ASP A 172 35.75 4.70 24.40
C ASP A 172 36.96 4.07 23.69
N THR A 173 37.93 3.53 24.42
CA THR A 173 39.08 2.80 23.86
C THR A 173 38.65 1.51 23.12
N GLU A 174 37.68 0.77 23.66
CA GLU A 174 37.15 -0.44 23.02
C GLU A 174 36.37 -0.10 21.75
N LEU A 175 35.56 0.97 21.79
CA LEU A 175 34.84 1.48 20.62
C LEU A 175 35.80 1.96 19.53
N GLU A 176 36.81 2.76 19.87
CA GLU A 176 37.84 3.20 18.92
C GLU A 176 38.63 2.04 18.32
N SER A 177 38.90 1.00 19.12
CA SER A 177 39.57 -0.22 18.64
C SER A 177 38.67 -0.98 17.65
N PHE A 178 37.38 -1.07 17.94
CA PHE A 178 36.42 -1.73 17.06
C PHE A 178 36.21 -0.96 15.75
N GLU A 179 36.04 0.37 15.81
CA GLU A 179 35.96 1.24 14.62
C GLU A 179 37.21 1.09 13.73
N LYS A 180 38.40 1.00 14.33
CA LYS A 180 39.64 0.71 13.58
C LYS A 180 39.63 -0.67 12.93
N GLN A 181 39.03 -1.67 13.58
CA GLN A 181 38.94 -3.02 13.07
C GLN A 181 37.99 -3.11 11.86
N ILE A 182 36.82 -2.47 11.94
CA ILE A 182 35.83 -2.47 10.84
C ILE A 182 36.15 -1.43 9.75
N GLY A 183 37.07 -0.50 10.02
CA GLY A 183 37.52 0.52 9.05
C GLY A 183 36.52 1.65 8.82
N THR A 184 35.50 1.80 9.67
CA THR A 184 34.49 2.86 9.59
C THR A 184 34.07 3.34 10.99
N LYS A 185 33.40 4.49 11.06
CA LYS A 185 32.91 5.08 12.32
C LYS A 185 31.52 4.56 12.67
N LEU A 186 31.30 4.27 13.94
CA LEU A 186 29.96 3.97 14.42
C LEU A 186 29.16 5.26 14.57
N PRO A 187 27.87 5.29 14.17
CA PRO A 187 27.00 6.40 14.50
C PRO A 187 26.92 6.62 16.02
N GLY A 188 26.64 7.85 16.43
CA GLY A 188 26.64 8.27 17.84
C GLY A 188 25.75 7.37 18.71
N ALA A 189 24.52 7.12 18.24
CA ALA A 189 23.54 6.32 18.95
C ALA A 189 24.01 4.88 19.24
N TYR A 190 24.67 4.23 18.28
CA TYR A 190 25.24 2.89 18.49
C TYR A 190 26.38 2.88 19.50
N LYS A 191 27.24 3.92 19.50
CA LYS A 191 28.26 4.03 20.55
C LYS A 191 27.61 4.16 21.92
N GLU A 192 26.51 4.89 22.04
CA GLU A 192 25.80 5.04 23.31
C GLU A 192 25.10 3.73 23.75
N LEU A 193 24.55 2.93 22.82
CA LEU A 193 24.12 1.55 23.09
C LEU A 193 25.25 0.75 23.73
N TYR A 194 26.42 0.67 23.07
CA TYR A 194 27.54 -0.13 23.56
C TYR A 194 28.17 0.43 24.84
N ARG A 195 28.17 1.76 25.06
CA ARG A 195 28.54 2.37 26.34
C ARG A 195 27.58 2.00 27.47
N THR A 196 26.33 1.72 27.13
CA THR A 196 25.32 1.29 28.11
C THR A 196 25.51 -0.18 28.48
N PHE A 197 25.61 -1.07 27.48
CA PHE A 197 25.96 -2.47 27.68
C PHE A 197 26.64 -3.06 26.42
N ASN A 198 27.68 -3.87 26.60
CA ASN A 198 28.45 -4.43 25.49
C ASN A 198 28.04 -5.89 25.20
N GLY A 199 26.83 -6.06 24.68
CA GLY A 199 26.24 -7.39 24.45
C GLY A 199 25.95 -8.14 25.75
N GLN A 200 25.94 -9.47 25.67
CA GLN A 200 25.72 -10.35 26.82
C GLN A 200 27.00 -10.93 27.42
N THR A 201 26.96 -11.25 28.71
CA THR A 201 28.01 -12.01 29.41
C THR A 201 27.98 -13.50 29.08
N GLU A 202 26.81 -14.01 28.69
CA GLU A 202 26.56 -15.41 28.31
C GLU A 202 25.67 -15.44 27.06
N ILE A 203 26.01 -16.32 26.10
CA ILE A 203 25.24 -16.50 24.85
C ILE A 203 24.05 -17.42 25.15
N VAL A 204 22.94 -16.80 25.55
CA VAL A 204 21.64 -17.44 25.80
C VAL A 204 20.55 -16.56 25.20
N PRO A 205 19.39 -17.15 24.83
CA PRO A 205 18.30 -16.38 24.22
C PRO A 205 17.85 -15.22 25.10
N PHE A 206 17.80 -14.03 24.50
CA PHE A 206 17.19 -12.84 25.08
C PHE A 206 15.79 -12.62 24.52
N PHE A 207 15.60 -12.92 23.23
CA PHE A 207 14.32 -12.91 22.53
C PHE A 207 13.98 -14.32 22.04
N ALA A 208 12.69 -14.68 22.04
CA ALA A 208 12.20 -15.96 21.50
C ALA A 208 12.42 -16.07 19.99
N THR A 209 12.29 -14.96 19.26
CA THR A 209 12.50 -14.89 17.81
C THR A 209 13.88 -15.41 17.46
N ASP A 210 13.93 -16.57 16.80
CA ASP A 210 15.14 -17.32 16.42
C ASP A 210 16.20 -17.42 17.54
N ASN A 211 15.76 -17.46 18.81
CA ASN A 211 16.63 -17.52 19.98
C ASN A 211 17.70 -16.41 20.06
N GLN A 212 17.37 -15.21 19.59
CA GLN A 212 18.32 -14.10 19.47
C GLN A 212 18.93 -13.62 20.80
N HIS A 213 20.20 -13.23 20.77
CA HIS A 213 20.93 -12.59 21.88
C HIS A 213 21.62 -11.29 21.47
N PHE A 214 21.91 -10.41 22.43
CA PHE A 214 22.68 -9.18 22.19
C PHE A 214 24.17 -9.48 21.95
N VAL A 215 24.65 -9.03 20.79
CA VAL A 215 26.00 -9.30 20.30
C VAL A 215 27.01 -8.32 20.91
N SER A 216 28.10 -8.84 21.46
CA SER A 216 29.22 -8.01 21.94
C SER A 216 30.15 -7.59 20.80
N LEU A 217 30.86 -6.46 20.96
CA LEU A 217 31.84 -6.00 19.95
C LEU A 217 32.91 -7.07 19.64
N SER A 218 33.29 -7.88 20.63
CA SER A 218 34.26 -8.96 20.46
C SER A 218 33.73 -10.19 19.73
N GLU A 219 32.41 -10.34 19.66
CA GLU A 219 31.75 -11.49 19.05
C GLU A 219 31.48 -11.28 17.55
N VAL A 220 31.26 -10.03 17.13
CA VAL A 220 30.98 -9.64 15.73
C VAL A 220 31.84 -10.39 14.71
N PRO A 221 33.19 -10.48 14.84
CA PRO A 221 34.01 -11.15 13.82
C PRO A 221 33.71 -12.64 13.68
N GLN A 222 33.38 -13.31 14.78
CA GLN A 222 33.09 -14.74 14.79
C GLN A 222 31.72 -15.03 14.15
N ILE A 223 30.72 -14.18 14.39
CA ILE A 223 29.41 -14.27 13.74
C ILE A 223 29.56 -14.03 12.23
N GLN A 224 30.27 -12.98 11.84
CA GLN A 224 30.48 -12.66 10.42
C GLN A 224 31.27 -13.77 9.70
N GLU A 225 32.26 -14.38 10.35
CA GLU A 225 32.96 -15.54 9.81
C GLU A 225 32.01 -16.74 9.60
N ARG A 226 31.16 -17.05 10.59
CA ARG A 226 30.16 -18.13 10.49
C ARG A 226 29.16 -17.88 9.36
N TRP A 227 28.64 -16.66 9.27
CA TRP A 227 27.70 -16.26 8.21
C TRP A 227 28.37 -16.32 6.83
N LEU A 228 29.58 -15.78 6.67
CA LEU A 228 30.30 -15.88 5.40
C LEU A 228 30.58 -17.33 5.00
N ASN A 229 30.91 -18.20 5.97
CA ASN A 229 31.09 -19.63 5.70
C ASN A 229 29.79 -20.29 5.22
N PHE A 230 28.66 -19.99 5.86
CA PHE A 230 27.34 -20.44 5.40
C PHE A 230 27.07 -19.99 3.95
N VAL A 231 27.28 -18.71 3.65
CA VAL A 231 27.07 -18.17 2.30
C VAL A 231 27.95 -18.88 1.26
N LYS A 232 29.23 -19.12 1.59
CA LYS A 232 30.14 -19.85 0.69
C LYS A 232 29.78 -21.32 0.52
N GLU A 233 29.29 -21.96 1.57
CA GLU A 233 28.89 -23.37 1.55
C GLU A 233 27.68 -23.59 0.63
N HIS A 234 26.68 -22.72 0.70
CA HIS A 234 25.41 -22.88 -0.04
C HIS A 234 25.39 -22.18 -1.40
N TYR A 235 26.09 -21.05 -1.57
CA TYR A 235 26.07 -20.24 -2.80
C TYR A 235 27.42 -20.19 -3.54
N GLY A 236 28.44 -20.88 -3.01
CA GLY A 236 29.77 -21.01 -3.62
C GLY A 236 30.65 -19.77 -3.48
N GLU A 237 31.91 -19.87 -3.93
CA GLU A 237 32.89 -18.77 -3.82
C GLU A 237 32.54 -17.53 -4.68
N ASN A 238 31.61 -17.68 -5.63
CA ASN A 238 31.10 -16.59 -6.46
C ASN A 238 29.85 -15.91 -5.87
N TRP A 239 29.52 -16.13 -4.59
CA TRP A 239 28.36 -15.54 -3.91
C TRP A 239 28.20 -14.03 -4.10
N LYS A 240 29.29 -13.28 -4.31
CA LYS A 240 29.24 -11.82 -4.59
C LYS A 240 28.46 -11.46 -5.87
N SER A 241 28.38 -12.40 -6.81
CA SER A 241 27.61 -12.27 -8.05
C SER A 241 26.18 -12.81 -7.92
N VAL A 242 25.85 -13.48 -6.82
CA VAL A 242 24.49 -13.95 -6.54
C VAL A 242 23.69 -12.76 -6.02
N LYS A 243 22.49 -12.60 -6.58
CA LYS A 243 21.52 -11.56 -6.24
C LYS A 243 20.21 -12.23 -5.86
N LEU A 244 19.52 -11.63 -4.90
CA LEU A 244 18.12 -11.93 -4.63
C LEU A 244 17.28 -11.43 -5.81
N SER A 245 16.24 -12.17 -6.19
CA SER A 245 15.29 -11.74 -7.24
C SER A 245 14.46 -10.56 -6.76
N GLU A 246 13.88 -9.82 -7.70
CA GLU A 246 12.92 -8.73 -7.40
C GLU A 246 11.72 -9.25 -6.58
N GLU A 247 11.31 -10.52 -6.77
CA GLU A 247 10.26 -11.18 -5.96
C GLU A 247 10.68 -11.48 -4.50
N ALA A 248 11.98 -11.56 -4.21
CA ALA A 248 12.53 -11.90 -2.90
C ALA A 248 13.22 -10.71 -2.20
N PHE A 249 13.30 -9.55 -2.87
CA PHE A 249 14.02 -8.39 -2.39
C PHE A 249 13.33 -7.09 -2.85
N PHE A 250 12.46 -6.57 -1.98
CA PHE A 250 11.63 -5.39 -2.23
C PHE A 250 12.34 -4.07 -1.90
N ASP A 251 13.39 -4.10 -1.07
CA ASP A 251 14.09 -2.90 -0.57
C ASP A 251 15.29 -2.49 -1.46
N GLU A 252 15.06 -2.49 -2.77
CA GLU A 252 16.10 -2.22 -3.77
C GLU A 252 16.66 -0.80 -3.69
N GLU A 253 15.99 0.16 -3.07
CA GLU A 253 16.47 1.55 -3.05
C GLU A 253 17.42 1.85 -1.87
N ASP A 254 17.33 1.06 -0.80
CA ASP A 254 17.98 1.38 0.48
C ASP A 254 19.18 0.46 0.78
N ILE A 255 19.05 -0.83 0.44
CA ILE A 255 20.00 -1.87 0.83
C ILE A 255 20.75 -2.43 -0.38
N LYS A 256 22.03 -2.76 -0.20
CA LYS A 256 22.80 -3.44 -1.24
C LYS A 256 22.34 -4.89 -1.35
N ASN A 257 21.78 -5.26 -2.51
CA ASN A 257 21.45 -6.65 -2.85
C ASN A 257 22.74 -7.52 -2.85
N THR A 258 23.03 -8.17 -1.72
CA THR A 258 24.17 -9.05 -1.49
C THR A 258 23.85 -9.99 -0.34
N LEU A 259 24.45 -11.18 -0.33
CA LEU A 259 24.20 -12.18 0.72
C LEU A 259 25.03 -11.94 1.99
N PHE A 260 26.05 -11.09 1.91
CA PHE A 260 26.93 -10.75 3.03
C PHE A 260 27.63 -9.41 2.78
N ASN A 261 27.76 -8.61 3.83
CA ASN A 261 28.58 -7.40 3.86
C ASN A 261 29.27 -7.27 5.23
N PRO A 262 30.61 -7.15 5.32
CA PRO A 262 31.30 -7.00 6.61
C PRO A 262 30.94 -5.69 7.35
N LYS A 263 30.30 -4.73 6.68
CA LYS A 263 29.78 -3.50 7.28
C LYS A 263 28.33 -3.64 7.79
N TRP A 264 27.70 -4.80 7.62
CA TRP A 264 26.49 -5.18 8.36
C TRP A 264 26.91 -5.73 9.70
N ILE A 265 26.83 -4.89 10.74
CA ILE A 265 27.31 -5.22 12.07
C ILE A 265 26.13 -5.77 12.89
N PRO A 266 26.12 -7.06 13.27
CA PRO A 266 25.02 -7.66 14.01
C PRO A 266 24.92 -7.06 15.41
N ILE A 267 23.73 -6.61 15.79
CA ILE A 267 23.36 -6.17 17.14
C ILE A 267 22.58 -7.25 17.89
N LEU A 268 21.78 -8.04 17.16
CA LEU A 268 21.16 -9.27 17.62
C LEU A 268 21.51 -10.41 16.68
N ALA A 269 21.80 -11.58 17.25
CA ALA A 269 22.12 -12.77 16.47
C ALA A 269 21.34 -13.99 16.98
N GLY A 270 20.66 -14.67 16.07
CA GLY A 270 20.05 -15.98 16.28
C GLY A 270 20.86 -17.09 15.62
N GLU A 271 20.18 -18.20 15.32
CA GLU A 271 20.76 -19.31 14.55
C GLU A 271 20.87 -18.96 13.06
N ARG A 272 19.80 -18.40 12.48
CA ARG A 272 19.69 -18.01 11.07
C ARG A 272 19.22 -16.57 10.89
N PHE A 273 18.70 -15.91 11.92
CA PHE A 273 18.13 -14.58 11.83
C PHE A 273 18.94 -13.54 12.61
N PHE A 274 19.31 -12.46 11.93
CA PHE A 274 20.15 -11.39 12.46
C PHE A 274 19.44 -10.05 12.33
N ILE A 275 19.62 -9.19 13.33
CA ILE A 275 19.33 -7.77 13.22
C ILE A 275 20.67 -7.05 13.22
N CYS A 276 20.93 -6.27 12.19
CA CYS A 276 22.21 -5.62 11.94
C CYS A 276 22.03 -4.11 11.82
N MET A 277 23.05 -3.36 12.21
CA MET A 277 23.23 -1.99 11.71
C MET A 277 23.95 -2.06 10.36
N ASP A 278 23.47 -1.30 9.38
CA ASP A 278 24.07 -1.18 8.07
C ASP A 278 24.94 0.08 7.97
N LEU A 279 26.26 -0.12 7.86
CA LEU A 279 27.24 0.96 7.68
C LEU A 279 27.68 1.10 6.20
N ASP A 280 26.94 0.50 5.28
CA ASP A 280 27.19 0.51 3.84
C ASP A 280 25.91 0.49 3.00
N PRO A 281 24.93 1.37 3.29
CA PRO A 281 23.68 1.47 2.52
C PRO A 281 23.93 1.86 1.06
N LYS A 282 22.89 1.78 0.23
CA LYS A 282 22.95 2.30 -1.15
C LYS A 282 23.06 3.83 -1.18
N GLN A 283 22.34 4.52 -0.29
CA GLN A 283 22.32 5.98 -0.17
C GLN A 283 22.96 6.42 1.16
N GLU A 284 23.75 7.50 1.14
CA GLU A 284 24.54 7.94 2.30
C GLU A 284 23.68 8.42 3.48
N GLU A 285 22.48 8.92 3.21
CA GLU A 285 21.50 9.34 4.23
C GLU A 285 21.02 8.21 5.15
N PHE A 286 21.01 6.96 4.67
CA PHE A 286 20.63 5.79 5.47
C PHE A 286 21.80 5.18 6.26
N TYR A 287 22.89 5.91 6.45
CA TYR A 287 24.07 5.41 7.17
C TYR A 287 23.72 5.07 8.63
N GLY A 288 23.71 3.78 8.96
CA GLY A 288 23.32 3.29 10.28
C GLY A 288 21.86 2.85 10.38
N GLN A 289 21.15 2.64 9.28
CA GLN A 289 19.85 1.96 9.27
C GLN A 289 19.92 0.57 9.91
N ILE A 290 18.77 0.09 10.39
CA ILE A 290 18.59 -1.25 10.96
C ILE A 290 18.01 -2.15 9.87
N ILE A 291 18.69 -3.26 9.61
CA ILE A 291 18.27 -4.27 8.64
C ILE A 291 18.11 -5.62 9.33
N CYS A 292 17.32 -6.50 8.72
CA CYS A 292 17.24 -7.91 9.06
C CYS A 292 17.95 -8.75 8.01
N VAL A 293 18.52 -9.88 8.42
CA VAL A 293 18.99 -10.92 7.51
C VAL A 293 18.54 -12.28 7.99
N MET A 294 17.85 -13.02 7.12
CA MET A 294 17.46 -14.41 7.35
C MET A 294 18.23 -15.33 6.41
N LEU A 295 19.12 -16.14 6.99
CA LEU A 295 19.90 -17.10 6.23
C LEU A 295 19.05 -18.30 5.84
N ASN A 296 19.06 -18.61 4.55
CA ASN A 296 18.45 -19.82 4.01
C ASN A 296 19.40 -20.50 3.03
N GLU A 297 19.18 -21.79 2.80
CA GLU A 297 19.93 -22.60 1.84
C GLU A 297 19.35 -22.44 0.43
N ASP A 298 18.05 -22.15 0.35
CA ASP A 298 17.37 -21.75 -0.88
C ASP A 298 17.40 -20.22 -1.02
N ILE A 299 17.90 -19.74 -2.16
CA ILE A 299 18.04 -18.31 -2.45
C ILE A 299 16.70 -17.59 -2.44
N ASN A 300 15.61 -18.27 -2.82
CA ASN A 300 14.27 -17.68 -2.86
C ASN A 300 13.69 -17.43 -1.47
N ASN A 301 14.28 -18.03 -0.43
CA ASN A 301 13.88 -17.87 0.96
C ASN A 301 14.98 -17.17 1.78
N PHE A 302 16.03 -16.65 1.14
CA PHE A 302 17.06 -15.86 1.80
C PHE A 302 16.60 -14.41 1.81
N GLU A 303 16.44 -13.84 2.99
CA GLU A 303 15.87 -12.50 3.14
C GLU A 303 16.92 -11.50 3.62
N VAL A 304 16.93 -10.34 2.98
CA VAL A 304 17.59 -9.13 3.48
C VAL A 304 16.54 -8.03 3.39
N GLY A 305 16.17 -7.47 4.54
CA GLY A 305 15.09 -6.49 4.59
C GLY A 305 15.45 -5.28 5.44
N TYR A 306 14.88 -4.15 5.09
CA TYR A 306 14.88 -2.93 5.90
C TYR A 306 13.96 -3.12 7.12
N LEU A 307 14.35 -2.54 8.27
CA LEU A 307 13.51 -2.54 9.46
C LEU A 307 13.24 -1.12 9.98
N TYR A 308 14.28 -0.32 10.20
CA TYR A 308 14.16 1.01 10.80
C TYR A 308 15.27 1.94 10.33
N ASN A 309 14.97 3.24 10.27
CA ASN A 309 15.92 4.29 9.85
C ASN A 309 17.13 4.37 10.79
N ASP A 310 16.94 4.10 12.09
CA ASP A 310 18.00 4.07 13.07
C ASP A 310 17.68 3.20 14.30
N ILE A 311 18.64 3.13 15.22
CA ILE A 311 18.50 2.40 16.48
C ILE A 311 17.53 3.06 17.49
N LYS A 312 17.28 4.37 17.39
CA LYS A 312 16.33 5.06 18.26
C LYS A 312 14.92 4.57 17.95
N ASP A 313 14.56 4.44 16.67
CA ASP A 313 13.26 3.93 16.24
C ASP A 313 13.07 2.47 16.65
N TRP A 314 14.09 1.64 16.43
CA TRP A 314 14.10 0.25 16.89
C TRP A 314 13.95 0.12 18.41
N LEU A 315 14.70 0.90 19.21
CA LEU A 315 14.54 0.93 20.67
C LEU A 315 13.15 1.42 21.08
N GLY A 316 12.62 2.43 20.39
CA GLY A 316 11.27 2.92 20.58
C GLY A 316 10.23 1.82 20.39
N TYR A 317 10.35 1.04 19.31
CA TYR A 317 9.49 -0.13 19.06
C TYR A 317 9.56 -1.16 20.19
N ILE A 318 10.76 -1.56 20.62
CA ILE A 318 10.92 -2.53 21.72
C ILE A 318 10.29 -2.00 23.01
N ILE A 319 10.55 -0.74 23.37
CA ILE A 319 10.02 -0.14 24.60
C ILE A 319 8.50 -0.04 24.56
N ARG A 320 7.91 0.38 23.44
CA ARG A 320 6.44 0.43 23.27
C ARG A 320 5.81 -0.94 23.47
N ASN A 321 6.37 -1.97 22.85
CA ASN A 321 5.86 -3.35 22.99
C ASN A 321 6.01 -3.88 24.43
N LEU A 322 7.09 -3.52 25.14
CA LEU A 322 7.24 -3.86 26.56
C LEU A 322 6.22 -3.12 27.45
N GLN A 323 5.86 -1.89 27.10
CA GLN A 323 4.88 -1.09 27.84
C GLN A 323 3.45 -1.55 27.58
N SER A 324 3.11 -1.89 26.33
CA SER A 324 1.79 -2.44 25.95
C SER A 324 1.59 -3.87 26.46
N GLY A 325 2.68 -4.59 26.74
CA GLY A 325 2.66 -6.00 27.11
C GLY A 325 2.60 -6.95 25.92
N GLN A 326 2.65 -6.42 24.68
CA GLN A 326 2.79 -7.24 23.46
C GLN A 326 4.11 -7.99 23.44
N LEU A 327 5.19 -7.39 23.96
CA LEU A 327 6.44 -8.10 24.25
C LEU A 327 6.53 -8.34 25.76
N ALA A 328 6.48 -9.59 26.17
CA ALA A 328 6.41 -9.97 27.57
C ALA A 328 7.61 -10.80 28.00
N TYR A 329 7.99 -10.68 29.28
CA TYR A 329 9.00 -11.54 29.87
C TYR A 329 8.41 -12.89 30.25
N ASN A 330 8.85 -13.93 29.54
CA ASN A 330 8.54 -15.31 29.88
C ASN A 330 9.39 -15.74 31.08
N SER A 331 8.75 -15.91 32.23
CA SER A 331 9.44 -16.27 33.46
C SER A 331 9.91 -17.72 33.51
N GLU A 332 9.41 -18.60 32.65
CA GLU A 332 9.81 -20.01 32.57
C GLU A 332 11.08 -20.17 31.73
N ASN A 333 11.09 -19.56 30.53
CA ASN A 333 12.20 -19.63 29.57
C ASN A 333 13.25 -18.54 29.77
N HIS A 334 12.94 -17.53 30.60
CA HIS A 334 13.82 -16.38 30.90
C HIS A 334 14.19 -15.55 29.67
N LEU A 335 13.24 -15.31 28.76
CA LEU A 335 13.41 -14.53 27.53
C LEU A 335 12.21 -13.60 27.29
N LEU A 336 12.31 -12.72 26.30
CA LEU A 336 11.21 -11.87 25.81
C LEU A 336 10.52 -12.53 24.60
N GLU A 337 9.19 -12.60 24.59
CA GLU A 337 8.40 -13.17 23.49
C GLU A 337 7.18 -12.31 23.18
N PHE A 338 6.75 -12.31 21.92
CA PHE A 338 5.53 -11.64 21.49
C PHE A 338 4.30 -12.46 21.92
N ALA A 339 3.23 -11.78 22.34
CA ALA A 339 1.96 -12.43 22.66
C ALA A 339 1.29 -12.98 21.38
N GLU A 340 0.81 -14.23 21.43
CA GLU A 340 0.09 -14.88 20.31
C GLU A 340 -1.23 -14.14 20.01
N ASN A 341 -1.35 -13.55 18.82
CA ASN A 341 -2.61 -13.03 18.26
C ASN A 341 -2.84 -13.65 16.86
N GLU A 342 -4.07 -14.12 16.59
CA GLU A 342 -4.51 -15.05 15.53
C GLU A 342 -4.65 -14.47 14.09
N ASN A 343 -3.79 -13.55 13.63
CA ASN A 343 -3.92 -13.00 12.26
C ASN A 343 -2.65 -13.21 11.42
N TYR A 344 -2.49 -14.41 10.84
CA TYR A 344 -1.59 -14.67 9.71
C TYR A 344 -2.28 -15.66 8.74
N GLU A 345 -2.30 -15.33 7.45
CA GLU A 345 -3.09 -15.97 6.37
C GLU A 345 -2.72 -17.44 6.11
N GLU A 346 -3.72 -18.33 6.17
CA GLU A 346 -3.64 -19.70 5.67
C GLU A 346 -4.16 -19.77 4.21
N LEU A 347 -3.61 -20.71 3.42
CA LEU A 347 -4.03 -21.05 2.06
C LEU A 347 -5.57 -21.28 1.95
N ALA A 348 -6.21 -20.74 0.90
CA ALA A 348 -7.66 -20.82 0.72
C ALA A 348 -8.10 -22.08 -0.05
N TYR A 349 -8.78 -23.02 0.63
CA TYR A 349 -9.36 -24.22 0.03
C TYR A 349 -10.85 -24.37 0.38
N TYR A 350 -11.64 -24.92 -0.54
CA TYR A 350 -12.94 -25.48 -0.17
C TYR A 350 -12.73 -26.69 0.74
N THR A 351 -13.51 -26.75 1.82
CA THR A 351 -13.69 -28.00 2.55
C THR A 351 -14.34 -29.06 1.66
N GLU A 352 -14.19 -30.34 2.00
CA GLU A 352 -14.82 -31.42 1.25
C GLU A 352 -16.35 -31.28 1.15
N GLU A 353 -16.99 -30.76 2.20
CA GLU A 353 -18.43 -30.52 2.24
C GLU A 353 -18.85 -29.38 1.30
N GLU A 354 -18.07 -28.29 1.27
CA GLU A 354 -18.26 -27.18 0.33
C GLU A 354 -18.05 -27.62 -1.11
N ARG A 355 -16.99 -28.39 -1.40
CA ARG A 355 -16.70 -28.94 -2.73
C ARG A 355 -17.86 -29.79 -3.24
N VAL A 356 -18.39 -30.70 -2.42
CA VAL A 356 -19.53 -31.55 -2.79
C VAL A 356 -20.80 -30.73 -3.06
N ALA A 357 -21.04 -29.67 -2.29
CA ALA A 357 -22.17 -28.77 -2.52
C ALA A 357 -22.02 -27.98 -3.82
N LEU A 358 -20.83 -27.45 -4.10
CA LEU A 358 -20.51 -26.76 -5.34
C LEU A 358 -20.70 -27.69 -6.55
N GLU A 359 -20.15 -28.90 -6.51
CA GLU A 359 -20.29 -29.90 -7.58
C GLU A 359 -21.75 -30.26 -7.83
N SER A 360 -22.52 -30.46 -6.76
CA SER A 360 -23.97 -30.75 -6.86
C SER A 360 -24.73 -29.59 -7.51
N TYR A 361 -24.35 -28.35 -7.22
CA TYR A 361 -24.93 -27.17 -7.86
C TYR A 361 -24.57 -27.11 -9.35
N ILE A 362 -23.29 -27.32 -9.70
CA ILE A 362 -22.83 -27.31 -11.08
C ILE A 362 -23.57 -28.38 -11.91
N GLU A 363 -23.71 -29.59 -11.39
CA GLU A 363 -24.44 -30.67 -12.07
C GLU A 363 -25.93 -30.34 -12.29
N LYS A 364 -26.58 -29.68 -11.32
CA LYS A 364 -27.98 -29.27 -11.39
C LYS A 364 -28.19 -28.11 -12.38
N SER A 365 -27.27 -27.14 -12.38
CA SER A 365 -27.45 -25.84 -13.05
C SER A 365 -26.88 -25.81 -14.47
N PHE A 366 -25.70 -26.39 -14.68
CA PHE A 366 -24.99 -26.36 -15.97
C PHE A 366 -24.99 -27.72 -16.67
N GLY A 367 -25.00 -28.80 -15.89
CA GLY A 367 -25.12 -30.17 -16.36
C GLY A 367 -24.05 -31.10 -15.80
N LYS A 368 -24.28 -32.40 -16.00
CA LYS A 368 -23.41 -33.45 -15.45
C LYS A 368 -22.01 -33.43 -16.08
N PHE A 369 -20.96 -33.42 -15.26
CA PHE A 369 -19.58 -33.63 -15.67
C PHE A 369 -19.09 -35.02 -15.24
N ASP A 370 -18.26 -35.64 -16.08
CA ASP A 370 -17.55 -36.88 -15.74
C ASP A 370 -16.02 -36.72 -15.89
N GLU A 371 -15.55 -35.52 -16.26
CA GLU A 371 -14.15 -35.18 -16.48
C GLU A 371 -13.80 -33.91 -15.72
N VAL A 372 -12.68 -33.95 -15.00
CA VAL A 372 -12.13 -32.83 -14.24
C VAL A 372 -10.65 -32.69 -14.62
N LEU A 373 -10.25 -31.48 -15.01
CA LEU A 373 -8.85 -31.12 -15.19
C LEU A 373 -8.32 -30.64 -13.84
N HIS A 374 -7.64 -31.53 -13.14
CA HIS A 374 -7.08 -31.24 -11.83
C HIS A 374 -5.84 -30.35 -11.91
N GLU A 375 -5.74 -29.40 -10.99
CA GLU A 375 -4.52 -28.61 -10.82
C GLU A 375 -3.42 -29.44 -10.13
N LEU A 376 -2.22 -29.42 -10.70
CA LEU A 376 -1.11 -30.27 -10.23
C LEU A 376 -0.27 -29.62 -9.12
N VAL A 377 -0.21 -28.28 -9.08
CA VAL A 377 0.55 -27.48 -8.10
C VAL A 377 -0.24 -26.21 -7.81
N SER A 378 -0.46 -25.91 -6.52
CA SER A 378 -1.32 -24.83 -6.06
C SER A 378 -0.59 -23.99 -5.01
N PRO A 379 0.06 -22.88 -5.40
CA PRO A 379 0.75 -21.99 -4.45
C PRO A 379 -0.23 -21.10 -3.65
N ASP A 380 -1.45 -20.93 -4.13
CA ASP A 380 -2.46 -19.98 -3.64
C ASP A 380 -3.83 -20.64 -3.40
N ILE A 381 -4.54 -20.99 -4.48
CA ILE A 381 -5.81 -21.73 -4.53
C ILE A 381 -5.61 -23.02 -5.33
N HIS A 382 -6.48 -24.01 -5.09
CA HIS A 382 -6.58 -25.20 -5.93
C HIS A 382 -7.69 -25.06 -6.95
N CYS A 383 -7.36 -24.62 -8.16
CA CYS A 383 -8.33 -24.31 -9.21
C CYS A 383 -8.46 -25.47 -10.21
N ASP A 384 -9.43 -26.35 -9.96
CA ASP A 384 -9.85 -27.39 -10.91
C ASP A 384 -10.74 -26.82 -12.02
N ILE A 385 -10.83 -27.53 -13.15
CA ILE A 385 -11.78 -27.21 -14.23
C ILE A 385 -12.71 -28.41 -14.47
N TYR A 386 -14.01 -28.23 -14.18
CA TYR A 386 -15.06 -29.19 -14.46
C TYR A 386 -15.48 -29.13 -15.93
N ILE A 387 -15.50 -30.27 -16.62
CA ILE A 387 -15.80 -30.35 -18.06
C ILE A 387 -17.14 -31.07 -18.28
N ILE A 388 -18.13 -30.30 -18.72
CA ILE A 388 -19.46 -30.79 -19.08
C ILE A 388 -19.54 -30.96 -20.60
N LYS A 389 -19.73 -32.21 -21.05
CA LYS A 389 -19.74 -32.55 -22.49
C LYS A 389 -21.02 -32.11 -23.20
N PRO A 390 -21.00 -31.87 -24.53
CA PRO A 390 -22.19 -31.57 -25.31
C PRO A 390 -23.24 -32.69 -25.26
N THR A 391 -24.51 -32.31 -25.25
CA THR A 391 -25.66 -33.18 -25.51
C THR A 391 -26.43 -32.70 -26.74
N PRO A 392 -27.34 -33.50 -27.34
CA PRO A 392 -28.17 -33.04 -28.45
C PRO A 392 -29.02 -31.80 -28.12
N GLU A 393 -29.45 -31.65 -26.87
CA GLU A 393 -30.25 -30.52 -26.38
C GLU A 393 -29.37 -29.33 -25.97
N ARG A 394 -28.15 -29.58 -25.47
CA ARG A 394 -27.13 -28.58 -25.10
C ARG A 394 -25.85 -28.85 -25.89
N ASN A 395 -25.85 -28.46 -27.16
CA ASN A 395 -24.84 -28.87 -28.13
C ASN A 395 -23.55 -28.02 -28.06
N TYR A 396 -22.96 -27.90 -26.88
CA TYR A 396 -21.70 -27.21 -26.61
C TYR A 396 -21.03 -27.80 -25.35
N TYR A 397 -19.71 -27.63 -25.22
CA TYR A 397 -18.98 -27.89 -23.99
C TYR A 397 -19.24 -26.75 -23.01
N THR A 398 -19.30 -27.05 -21.72
CA THR A 398 -19.29 -26.05 -20.64
C THR A 398 -18.14 -26.37 -19.70
N LEU A 399 -17.23 -25.41 -19.52
CA LEU A 399 -16.11 -25.49 -18.59
C LEU A 399 -16.40 -24.58 -17.41
N VAL A 400 -16.23 -25.07 -16.19
CA VAL A 400 -16.50 -24.33 -14.94
C VAL A 400 -15.30 -24.44 -14.03
N THR A 401 -14.84 -23.33 -13.45
CA THR A 401 -13.80 -23.39 -12.41
C THR A 401 -14.34 -24.01 -11.13
N GLY A 402 -13.47 -24.69 -10.39
CA GLY A 402 -13.75 -25.29 -9.10
C GLY A 402 -12.63 -25.00 -8.14
N GLY A 403 -12.64 -23.81 -7.55
CA GLY A 403 -11.59 -23.39 -6.62
C GLY A 403 -11.41 -21.90 -6.49
N MET A 404 -11.86 -21.10 -7.47
CA MET A 404 -11.76 -19.65 -7.42
C MET A 404 -12.57 -19.10 -6.24
N GLY A 405 -13.79 -19.59 -6.04
CA GLY A 405 -14.67 -19.12 -4.96
C GLY A 405 -14.30 -19.63 -3.56
N ALA A 406 -13.19 -20.37 -3.42
CA ALA A 406 -12.64 -20.68 -2.11
C ALA A 406 -12.03 -19.42 -1.46
N PHE A 407 -11.52 -18.51 -2.29
CA PHE A 407 -10.95 -17.24 -1.90
C PHE A 407 -12.02 -16.13 -1.91
N GLN A 408 -11.99 -15.28 -0.88
CA GLN A 408 -12.84 -14.09 -0.83
C GLN A 408 -12.16 -12.96 -1.61
N MET A 409 -12.75 -12.52 -2.71
CA MET A 409 -12.21 -11.40 -3.49
C MET A 409 -12.24 -10.09 -2.69
N TYR A 410 -11.35 -9.16 -3.01
CA TYR A 410 -11.30 -7.85 -2.38
C TYR A 410 -12.37 -6.94 -2.99
N THR A 411 -13.56 -6.91 -2.38
CA THR A 411 -14.69 -6.10 -2.84
C THR A 411 -14.87 -4.83 -1.99
N PRO A 412 -15.36 -3.71 -2.57
CA PRO A 412 -15.76 -2.54 -1.80
C PRO A 412 -16.83 -2.84 -0.75
N GLU A 413 -16.92 -2.04 0.32
CA GLU A 413 -17.89 -2.24 1.41
C GLU A 413 -19.36 -2.27 0.93
N GLU A 414 -19.66 -1.53 -0.15
CA GLU A 414 -21.01 -1.42 -0.73
C GLU A 414 -21.29 -2.46 -1.84
N TYR A 415 -20.40 -3.43 -2.06
CA TYR A 415 -20.58 -4.43 -3.11
C TYR A 415 -21.79 -5.33 -2.84
N SER A 416 -22.83 -5.17 -3.65
CA SER A 416 -24.12 -5.83 -3.44
C SER A 416 -24.21 -7.27 -3.97
N SER A 417 -23.13 -7.77 -4.58
CA SER A 417 -23.05 -9.12 -5.14
C SER A 417 -22.16 -10.02 -4.27
N SER A 418 -22.09 -11.31 -4.57
CA SER A 418 -21.22 -12.20 -3.82
C SER A 418 -19.73 -11.89 -4.02
N PRO A 419 -18.91 -11.81 -2.96
CA PRO A 419 -17.45 -11.70 -3.06
C PRO A 419 -16.76 -13.03 -3.40
N PHE A 420 -17.51 -14.12 -3.58
CA PHE A 420 -17.02 -15.42 -4.02
C PHE A 420 -17.59 -15.75 -5.40
N ALA A 421 -16.73 -16.14 -6.35
CA ALA A 421 -17.18 -16.41 -7.71
C ALA A 421 -16.47 -17.62 -8.35
N GLU A 422 -17.15 -18.26 -9.30
CA GLU A 422 -16.56 -19.19 -10.27
C GLU A 422 -16.81 -18.67 -11.70
N LEU A 423 -15.95 -19.08 -12.63
CA LEU A 423 -16.00 -18.68 -14.04
C LEU A 423 -16.52 -19.83 -14.90
N VAL A 424 -17.28 -19.47 -15.93
CA VAL A 424 -17.89 -20.40 -16.88
C VAL A 424 -17.56 -19.98 -18.30
N ILE A 425 -17.17 -20.91 -19.16
CA ILE A 425 -17.06 -20.65 -20.62
C ILE A 425 -17.70 -21.80 -21.40
N ASN A 426 -18.51 -21.47 -22.41
CA ASN A 426 -19.08 -22.47 -23.30
C ASN A 426 -18.34 -22.47 -24.64
N LEU A 427 -17.98 -23.67 -25.11
CA LEU A 427 -17.19 -23.88 -26.32
C LEU A 427 -17.99 -24.75 -27.31
N PRO A 428 -17.83 -24.56 -28.63
CA PRO A 428 -18.60 -25.31 -29.62
C PRO A 428 -18.30 -26.81 -29.49
N PRO A 429 -19.22 -27.69 -29.92
CA PRO A 429 -19.07 -29.14 -29.73
C PRO A 429 -17.93 -29.74 -30.57
N THR A 430 -17.38 -28.95 -31.50
CA THR A 430 -16.22 -29.28 -32.33
C THR A 430 -14.89 -28.82 -31.72
N TRP A 431 -14.88 -28.14 -30.58
CA TRP A 431 -13.66 -27.63 -29.94
C TRP A 431 -12.79 -28.78 -29.43
N ASN A 432 -11.47 -28.68 -29.63
CA ASN A 432 -10.53 -29.72 -29.22
C ASN A 432 -10.00 -29.49 -27.80
N ILE A 433 -10.80 -29.85 -26.80
CA ILE A 433 -10.49 -29.64 -25.36
C ILE A 433 -9.20 -30.32 -24.90
N GLN A 434 -8.75 -31.37 -25.60
CA GLN A 434 -7.55 -32.15 -25.23
C GLN A 434 -6.28 -31.65 -25.94
N SER A 435 -6.39 -30.60 -26.75
CA SER A 435 -5.25 -30.00 -27.46
C SER A 435 -4.40 -29.18 -26.50
N GLU A 436 -3.08 -29.24 -26.69
CA GLU A 436 -2.13 -28.32 -26.05
C GLU A 436 -1.77 -27.13 -26.98
N ASP A 437 -2.31 -27.10 -28.22
CA ASP A 437 -2.13 -25.97 -29.13
C ASP A 437 -2.87 -24.73 -28.59
N GLU A 438 -2.21 -23.57 -28.54
CA GLU A 438 -2.75 -22.35 -27.92
C GLU A 438 -4.12 -21.93 -28.48
N LYS A 439 -4.34 -22.07 -29.79
CA LYS A 439 -5.64 -21.79 -30.46
C LYS A 439 -6.83 -22.55 -29.84
N ASP A 440 -6.57 -23.70 -29.23
CA ASP A 440 -7.55 -24.57 -28.60
C ASP A 440 -7.47 -24.48 -27.05
N TYR A 441 -6.28 -24.19 -26.51
CA TYR A 441 -5.97 -24.21 -25.07
C TYR A 441 -6.25 -22.88 -24.34
N TRP A 442 -6.28 -21.75 -25.04
CA TRP A 442 -6.48 -20.43 -24.43
C TRP A 442 -7.70 -20.35 -23.47
N PRO A 443 -8.86 -21.00 -23.71
CA PRO A 443 -10.00 -20.91 -22.79
C PRO A 443 -9.65 -21.43 -21.39
N ILE A 444 -8.94 -22.55 -21.31
CA ILE A 444 -8.53 -23.16 -20.04
C ILE A 444 -7.48 -22.29 -19.35
N ARG A 445 -6.50 -21.77 -20.11
CA ARG A 445 -5.48 -20.86 -19.60
C ARG A 445 -6.10 -19.60 -19.00
N TRP A 446 -7.04 -18.97 -19.70
CA TRP A 446 -7.68 -17.74 -19.24
C TRP A 446 -8.61 -17.96 -18.04
N LEU A 447 -9.32 -19.09 -17.94
CA LEU A 447 -10.05 -19.43 -16.70
C LEU A 447 -9.11 -19.47 -15.49
N LYS A 448 -7.92 -20.08 -15.64
CA LYS A 448 -6.92 -20.16 -14.57
C LYS A 448 -6.26 -18.82 -14.24
N ASN A 449 -5.98 -18.01 -15.26
CA ASN A 449 -5.42 -16.66 -15.06
C ASN A 449 -6.42 -15.77 -14.32
N LEU A 450 -7.68 -15.75 -14.78
CA LEU A 450 -8.74 -14.94 -14.16
C LEU A 450 -9.06 -15.42 -12.74
N ALA A 451 -9.01 -16.72 -12.45
CA ALA A 451 -9.23 -17.26 -11.11
C ALA A 451 -8.21 -16.74 -10.07
N ARG A 452 -7.01 -16.35 -10.50
CA ARG A 452 -5.95 -15.84 -9.62
C ARG A 452 -5.79 -14.32 -9.65
N LEU A 453 -6.42 -13.65 -10.61
CA LEU A 453 -6.36 -12.21 -10.76
C LEU A 453 -6.76 -11.48 -9.46
N PRO A 454 -7.85 -11.87 -8.73
CA PRO A 454 -8.19 -11.29 -7.44
C PRO A 454 -7.11 -11.39 -6.36
N ILE A 455 -6.33 -12.48 -6.39
CA ILE A 455 -5.29 -12.79 -5.39
C ILE A 455 -4.05 -11.96 -5.68
N HIS A 456 -3.53 -12.06 -6.91
CA HIS A 456 -2.27 -11.41 -7.29
C HIS A 456 -2.36 -9.88 -7.33
N HIS A 457 -3.55 -9.35 -7.59
CA HIS A 457 -3.75 -7.91 -7.75
C HIS A 457 -4.65 -7.29 -6.68
N GLN A 458 -5.00 -8.05 -5.63
CA GLN A 458 -5.86 -7.60 -4.53
C GLN A 458 -7.12 -6.88 -5.04
N THR A 459 -7.88 -7.56 -5.90
CA THR A 459 -9.04 -6.99 -6.61
C THR A 459 -10.20 -7.97 -6.67
N TYR A 460 -11.24 -7.67 -7.43
CA TYR A 460 -12.41 -8.53 -7.64
C TYR A 460 -12.85 -8.60 -9.11
N LEU A 461 -13.57 -9.67 -9.44
CA LEU A 461 -14.21 -9.87 -10.73
C LEU A 461 -15.73 -9.70 -10.59
N GLY A 462 -16.29 -8.78 -11.37
CA GLY A 462 -17.70 -8.41 -11.33
C GLY A 462 -18.37 -8.39 -12.70
N TYR A 463 -19.70 -8.19 -12.70
CA TYR A 463 -20.50 -8.05 -13.92
C TYR A 463 -20.00 -6.88 -14.78
N GLY A 464 -19.84 -7.10 -16.08
CA GLY A 464 -19.39 -6.09 -17.04
C GLY A 464 -17.90 -5.77 -16.97
N HIS A 465 -17.11 -6.38 -16.08
CA HIS A 465 -15.66 -6.21 -16.09
C HIS A 465 -15.07 -6.75 -17.39
N THR A 466 -14.08 -6.03 -17.92
CA THR A 466 -13.37 -6.35 -19.16
C THR A 466 -11.88 -6.51 -18.88
N ILE A 467 -11.28 -7.60 -19.33
CA ILE A 467 -9.89 -7.96 -19.10
C ILE A 467 -9.19 -8.05 -20.47
N PRO A 468 -8.25 -7.13 -20.79
CA PRO A 468 -7.51 -7.19 -22.04
C PRO A 468 -6.58 -8.41 -22.06
N THR A 469 -6.47 -9.07 -23.22
CA THR A 469 -5.63 -10.27 -23.37
C THR A 469 -4.21 -9.96 -23.84
N GLY A 470 -3.87 -8.69 -24.04
CA GLY A 470 -2.56 -8.23 -24.52
C GLY A 470 -2.42 -8.32 -26.03
N GLU A 471 -2.48 -9.52 -26.60
CA GLU A 471 -2.63 -9.78 -28.04
C GLU A 471 -3.98 -10.47 -28.32
N ALA A 472 -4.39 -10.55 -29.58
CA ALA A 472 -5.58 -11.30 -29.94
C ALA A 472 -5.42 -12.78 -29.55
N LEU A 473 -6.46 -13.39 -28.98
CA LEU A 473 -6.52 -14.81 -28.67
C LEU A 473 -6.21 -15.62 -29.92
N GLU A 474 -5.26 -16.55 -29.82
CA GLU A 474 -4.70 -17.28 -30.96
C GLU A 474 -5.80 -17.88 -31.85
N GLY A 475 -5.75 -17.58 -33.15
CA GLY A 475 -6.75 -18.05 -34.12
C GLY A 475 -8.06 -17.27 -34.15
N THR A 476 -8.15 -16.14 -33.44
CA THR A 476 -9.31 -15.25 -33.41
C THR A 476 -8.89 -13.79 -33.63
N ASN A 477 -9.87 -12.89 -33.69
CA ASN A 477 -9.64 -11.44 -33.63
C ASN A 477 -10.17 -10.84 -32.31
N PHE A 478 -10.36 -11.66 -31.28
CA PHE A 478 -10.79 -11.20 -29.97
C PHE A 478 -9.57 -10.87 -29.13
N ASP A 479 -9.56 -9.74 -28.45
CA ASP A 479 -8.42 -9.28 -27.65
C ASP A 479 -8.79 -8.82 -26.24
N CYS A 480 -10.03 -9.09 -25.83
CA CYS A 480 -10.55 -8.81 -24.51
C CYS A 480 -11.54 -9.88 -24.08
N LEU A 481 -11.66 -10.10 -22.77
CA LEU A 481 -12.64 -10.98 -22.14
C LEU A 481 -13.56 -10.14 -21.25
N MET A 482 -14.87 -10.23 -21.47
CA MET A 482 -15.90 -9.61 -20.63
C MET A 482 -16.57 -10.64 -19.73
N LEU A 483 -16.92 -10.25 -18.52
CA LEU A 483 -17.70 -11.07 -17.59
C LEU A 483 -19.17 -10.68 -17.62
N ILE A 484 -20.06 -11.66 -17.82
CA ILE A 484 -21.52 -11.46 -17.72
C ILE A 484 -22.11 -12.46 -16.74
N GLY A 485 -23.19 -12.09 -16.05
CA GLY A 485 -23.82 -12.96 -15.06
C GLY A 485 -24.36 -14.23 -15.70
N ALA A 486 -24.04 -15.39 -15.13
CA ALA A 486 -24.70 -16.63 -15.52
C ALA A 486 -26.10 -16.68 -14.92
N ILE A 487 -27.09 -17.04 -15.74
CA ILE A 487 -28.49 -17.12 -15.34
C ILE A 487 -28.94 -18.58 -15.34
N THR A 488 -29.65 -18.97 -14.29
CA THR A 488 -30.29 -20.30 -14.14
C THR A 488 -31.79 -20.15 -13.93
N GLN A 489 -32.53 -21.24 -14.11
CA GLN A 489 -33.95 -21.28 -13.74
C GLN A 489 -34.09 -21.41 -12.22
N SER A 490 -35.06 -20.71 -11.64
CA SER A 490 -35.44 -20.88 -10.23
C SER A 490 -35.86 -22.33 -9.94
N GLU A 491 -35.84 -22.75 -8.67
CA GLU A 491 -36.20 -24.13 -8.29
C GLU A 491 -37.63 -24.53 -8.73
N ASP A 492 -38.46 -23.52 -8.91
CA ASP A 492 -39.87 -23.56 -9.28
C ASP A 492 -40.06 -23.55 -10.83
N ASN A 493 -38.98 -23.29 -11.58
CA ASN A 493 -38.93 -23.07 -13.04
C ASN A 493 -39.85 -21.95 -13.57
N GLU A 494 -40.24 -20.99 -12.73
CA GLU A 494 -41.12 -19.88 -13.10
C GLU A 494 -40.37 -18.60 -13.48
N GLU A 495 -39.15 -18.41 -12.96
CA GLU A 495 -38.35 -17.19 -13.16
C GLU A 495 -36.87 -17.53 -13.44
N THR A 496 -36.17 -16.62 -14.12
CA THR A 496 -34.72 -16.66 -14.32
C THR A 496 -34.03 -15.86 -13.23
N GLN A 497 -32.99 -16.42 -12.62
CA GLN A 497 -32.21 -15.78 -11.56
C GLN A 497 -30.71 -15.94 -11.81
N TRP A 498 -29.89 -15.13 -11.15
CA TRP A 498 -28.44 -15.31 -11.19
C TRP A 498 -28.05 -16.68 -10.61
N ALA A 499 -27.10 -17.34 -11.26
CA ALA A 499 -26.52 -18.57 -10.80
C ALA A 499 -25.72 -18.30 -9.53
N MET A 500 -26.12 -18.92 -8.43
CA MET A 500 -25.52 -18.77 -7.11
C MET A 500 -25.62 -20.07 -6.33
N ALA A 501 -24.47 -20.60 -5.90
CA ALA A 501 -24.37 -21.81 -5.09
C ALA A 501 -24.25 -21.45 -3.61
N GLU A 502 -25.22 -21.85 -2.80
CA GLU A 502 -25.16 -21.71 -1.34
C GLU A 502 -24.37 -22.89 -0.74
N LEU A 503 -23.24 -22.60 -0.12
CA LEU A 503 -22.37 -23.60 0.49
C LEU A 503 -22.70 -23.84 1.97
N PRO A 504 -22.36 -25.01 2.55
CA PRO A 504 -22.70 -25.34 3.94
C PRO A 504 -22.11 -24.39 4.99
N SER A 505 -21.03 -23.69 4.66
CA SER A 505 -20.40 -22.66 5.50
C SER A 505 -21.18 -21.34 5.55
N GLY A 506 -22.18 -21.16 4.67
CA GLY A 506 -22.90 -19.90 4.47
C GLY A 506 -22.28 -19.00 3.40
N LYS A 507 -21.21 -19.44 2.72
CA LYS A 507 -20.69 -18.76 1.53
C LYS A 507 -21.67 -18.92 0.37
N ALA A 508 -22.05 -17.83 -0.27
CA ALA A 508 -22.77 -17.85 -1.53
C ALA A 508 -21.77 -17.67 -2.67
N VAL A 509 -21.68 -18.56 -3.65
CA VAL A 509 -20.71 -18.48 -4.76
C VAL A 509 -21.44 -18.14 -6.06
N GLY A 510 -21.16 -16.97 -6.64
CA GLY A 510 -21.73 -16.52 -7.91
C GLY A 510 -21.02 -17.12 -9.14
N PHE A 511 -21.66 -17.08 -10.31
CA PHE A 511 -21.05 -17.57 -11.55
C PHE A 511 -21.07 -16.51 -12.66
N PHE A 512 -19.93 -16.31 -13.32
CA PHE A 512 -19.80 -15.41 -14.47
C PHE A 512 -19.43 -16.17 -15.74
N TYR A 513 -20.14 -15.90 -16.84
CA TYR A 513 -19.70 -16.30 -18.17
C TYR A 513 -18.56 -15.41 -18.65
N VAL A 514 -17.53 -16.03 -19.21
CA VAL A 514 -16.41 -15.35 -19.90
C VAL A 514 -16.76 -15.23 -21.39
N VAL A 515 -16.82 -13.99 -21.89
CA VAL A 515 -17.22 -13.67 -23.26
C VAL A 515 -16.09 -12.94 -23.99
N PRO A 516 -15.49 -13.53 -25.04
CA PRO A 516 -14.45 -12.86 -25.80
C PRO A 516 -15.05 -11.76 -26.71
N LEU A 517 -14.42 -10.58 -26.71
CA LEU A 517 -14.86 -9.37 -27.42
C LEU A 517 -13.90 -8.98 -28.55
N TYR A 518 -14.45 -8.41 -29.62
CA TYR A 518 -13.64 -7.70 -30.62
C TYR A 518 -13.15 -6.36 -30.05
N PRO A 519 -12.05 -5.78 -30.58
CA PRO A 519 -11.54 -4.49 -30.14
C PRO A 519 -12.63 -3.39 -30.15
N GLU A 520 -13.43 -3.33 -31.22
CA GLU A 520 -14.49 -2.32 -31.37
C GLU A 520 -15.66 -2.53 -30.40
N GLU A 521 -15.92 -3.77 -29.98
CA GLU A 521 -16.96 -4.09 -28.99
C GLU A 521 -16.50 -3.71 -27.58
N THR A 522 -15.23 -3.99 -27.27
CA THR A 522 -14.58 -3.52 -26.04
C THR A 522 -14.65 -2.00 -25.97
N GLN A 523 -14.27 -1.32 -27.05
CA GLN A 523 -14.31 0.14 -27.13
C GLN A 523 -15.72 0.69 -26.92
N PHE A 524 -16.70 0.15 -27.64
CA PHE A 524 -18.10 0.54 -27.48
C PHE A 524 -18.60 0.37 -26.05
N LYS A 525 -18.23 -0.73 -25.38
CA LYS A 525 -18.60 -0.97 -23.98
C LYS A 525 -17.96 0.05 -23.03
N LEU A 526 -16.71 0.42 -23.26
CA LEU A 526 -15.99 1.38 -22.41
C LEU A 526 -16.52 2.80 -22.57
N ASP A 527 -16.90 3.18 -23.80
CA ASP A 527 -17.53 4.47 -24.09
C ASP A 527 -19.01 4.52 -23.69
N GLN A 528 -19.69 3.38 -23.59
CA GLN A 528 -21.11 3.26 -23.23
C GLN A 528 -21.25 2.38 -21.97
N SER A 529 -21.90 1.23 -22.04
CA SER A 529 -22.05 0.29 -20.94
C SER A 529 -22.02 -1.17 -21.40
N ALA A 530 -21.88 -2.10 -20.45
CA ALA A 530 -22.00 -3.53 -20.73
C ALA A 530 -23.42 -3.90 -21.20
N ASP A 531 -24.45 -3.24 -20.66
CA ASP A 531 -25.85 -3.49 -21.02
C ASP A 531 -26.14 -3.04 -22.46
N ASP A 532 -25.60 -1.89 -22.89
CA ASP A 532 -25.73 -1.42 -24.28
C ASP A 532 -25.06 -2.38 -25.28
N LEU A 533 -23.93 -2.99 -24.89
CA LEU A 533 -23.28 -4.01 -25.71
C LEU A 533 -24.11 -5.31 -25.76
N LEU A 534 -24.72 -5.71 -24.65
CA LEU A 534 -25.61 -6.87 -24.61
C LEU A 534 -26.88 -6.67 -25.45
N ASP A 535 -27.44 -5.46 -25.49
CA ASP A 535 -28.55 -5.12 -26.38
C ASP A 535 -28.17 -5.30 -27.86
N LYS A 536 -26.93 -4.96 -28.23
CA LYS A 536 -26.40 -5.22 -29.59
C LYS A 536 -26.22 -6.71 -29.85
N PHE A 537 -25.76 -7.49 -28.87
CA PHE A 537 -25.68 -8.95 -28.97
C PHE A 537 -27.06 -9.57 -29.18
N GLU A 538 -28.07 -9.15 -28.43
CA GLU A 538 -29.45 -9.61 -28.61
C GLU A 538 -29.98 -9.23 -30.00
N ALA A 539 -29.79 -7.99 -30.44
CA ALA A 539 -30.22 -7.53 -31.77
C ALA A 539 -29.53 -8.27 -32.93
N ALA A 540 -28.35 -8.83 -32.69
CA ALA A 540 -27.57 -9.62 -33.64
C ALA A 540 -27.80 -11.14 -33.51
N ASP A 541 -28.74 -11.58 -32.67
CA ASP A 541 -29.02 -12.98 -32.37
C ASP A 541 -27.78 -13.75 -31.84
N VAL A 542 -26.89 -13.09 -31.10
CA VAL A 542 -25.79 -13.75 -30.39
C VAL A 542 -26.38 -14.59 -29.25
N ALA A 543 -26.00 -15.87 -29.19
CA ALA A 543 -26.64 -16.82 -28.28
C ALA A 543 -26.43 -16.46 -26.80
N TYR A 544 -27.48 -16.66 -25.99
CA TYR A 544 -27.40 -16.72 -24.53
C TYR A 544 -27.95 -18.09 -24.04
N PRO A 545 -27.24 -18.84 -23.19
CA PRO A 545 -25.91 -18.55 -22.65
C PRO A 545 -24.84 -18.46 -23.77
N PRO A 546 -23.81 -17.61 -23.60
CA PRO A 546 -22.83 -17.34 -24.64
C PRO A 546 -22.04 -18.59 -24.96
N VAL A 547 -21.96 -18.94 -26.24
CA VAL A 547 -21.07 -19.98 -26.77
C VAL A 547 -20.03 -19.29 -27.64
N VAL A 548 -18.75 -19.58 -27.39
CA VAL A 548 -17.66 -19.00 -28.18
C VAL A 548 -17.84 -19.39 -29.65
N ASP A 549 -18.01 -18.37 -30.49
CA ASP A 549 -17.99 -18.49 -31.93
C ASP A 549 -16.94 -17.55 -32.49
N ILE A 550 -15.80 -18.11 -32.90
CA ILE A 550 -14.66 -17.38 -33.47
C ILE A 550 -14.97 -16.76 -34.84
N HIS A 551 -16.14 -17.04 -35.40
CA HIS A 551 -16.62 -16.53 -36.68
C HIS A 551 -17.90 -15.69 -36.56
N ARG A 552 -18.33 -15.34 -35.33
CA ARG A 552 -19.48 -14.44 -35.12
C ARG A 552 -19.22 -13.08 -35.76
N ILE A 553 -20.29 -12.34 -36.04
CA ILE A 553 -20.13 -10.95 -36.50
C ILE A 553 -19.63 -10.07 -35.35
N ASN A 554 -18.84 -9.07 -35.69
CA ASN A 554 -18.53 -7.96 -34.79
C ASN A 554 -19.74 -7.01 -34.79
N VAL A 555 -20.44 -6.87 -33.66
CA VAL A 555 -21.67 -6.05 -33.58
C VAL A 555 -21.39 -4.54 -33.51
N CYS A 556 -20.10 -4.20 -33.39
CA CYS A 556 -19.57 -2.84 -33.35
C CYS A 556 -18.57 -2.60 -34.51
N GLU A 557 -18.61 -3.38 -35.58
CA GLU A 557 -17.72 -3.18 -36.73
C GLU A 557 -17.79 -1.73 -37.25
N GLY A 558 -16.65 -1.06 -37.29
CA GLY A 558 -16.55 0.34 -37.71
C GLY A 558 -16.98 1.36 -36.65
N TYR A 559 -17.10 0.97 -35.38
CA TYR A 559 -17.24 1.92 -34.29
C TYR A 559 -15.95 2.74 -34.14
N GLU A 560 -16.10 4.06 -34.06
CA GLU A 560 -15.02 5.00 -33.77
C GLU A 560 -15.34 5.68 -32.43
N ALA A 561 -14.35 5.72 -31.53
CA ALA A 561 -14.50 6.33 -30.21
C ALA A 561 -14.86 7.82 -30.32
N MET A 562 -15.75 8.29 -29.45
CA MET A 562 -16.13 9.70 -29.40
C MET A 562 -15.28 10.42 -28.35
N GLU A 563 -14.44 11.37 -28.75
CA GLU A 563 -13.63 12.15 -27.81
C GLU A 563 -14.52 13.00 -26.90
N THR A 564 -14.27 12.93 -25.59
CA THR A 564 -14.90 13.77 -24.57
C THR A 564 -13.86 14.50 -23.72
N PRO A 565 -13.16 15.54 -24.24
CA PRO A 565 -12.03 16.19 -23.54
C PRO A 565 -12.39 16.79 -22.17
N ASN A 566 -13.65 17.15 -21.97
CA ASN A 566 -14.14 17.80 -20.74
C ASN A 566 -14.64 16.78 -19.70
N LEU A 567 -14.47 15.47 -19.94
CA LEU A 567 -15.03 14.43 -19.08
C LEU A 567 -14.46 14.47 -17.65
N LEU A 568 -13.26 15.03 -17.47
CA LEU A 568 -12.64 15.21 -16.15
C LEU A 568 -13.02 16.53 -15.46
N ASP A 569 -13.69 17.48 -16.12
CA ASP A 569 -14.07 18.79 -15.54
C ASP A 569 -14.96 18.64 -14.29
N ASP A 570 -15.75 17.56 -14.26
CA ASP A 570 -16.66 17.23 -13.19
C ASP A 570 -16.10 16.17 -12.22
N VAL A 571 -14.79 15.92 -12.21
CA VAL A 571 -14.13 15.06 -11.23
C VAL A 571 -13.29 15.92 -10.29
N ALA A 572 -13.52 15.81 -8.98
CA ALA A 572 -12.64 16.41 -8.00
C ALA A 572 -11.55 15.42 -7.59
N TRP A 573 -10.32 15.92 -7.43
CA TRP A 573 -9.20 15.09 -6.98
C TRP A 573 -8.16 15.95 -6.26
N ALA A 574 -7.47 15.36 -5.29
CA ALA A 574 -6.29 15.96 -4.66
C ALA A 574 -5.08 15.06 -4.91
N PHE A 575 -4.00 15.64 -5.40
CA PHE A 575 -2.74 14.94 -5.63
C PHE A 575 -2.02 14.67 -4.30
N ASN A 576 -1.34 13.53 -4.22
CA ASN A 576 -0.55 13.09 -3.08
C ASN A 576 0.62 12.22 -3.57
N ASP A 577 1.42 11.69 -2.64
CA ASP A 577 2.63 10.91 -2.91
C ASP A 577 2.37 9.42 -3.22
N ARG A 578 1.12 8.96 -3.12
CA ARG A 578 0.76 7.56 -3.35
C ARG A 578 0.89 7.20 -4.83
N PHE A 579 1.70 6.20 -5.12
CA PHE A 579 1.74 5.64 -6.48
C PHE A 579 0.61 4.62 -6.69
N TYR A 580 -0.15 4.75 -7.77
CA TYR A 580 -1.22 3.81 -8.13
C TYR A 580 -0.82 2.90 -9.28
N GLY A 581 -0.41 1.68 -8.95
CA GLY A 581 -0.17 0.61 -9.93
C GLY A 581 -1.44 0.02 -10.53
N SER A 582 -2.57 0.08 -9.80
CA SER A 582 -3.88 -0.43 -10.23
C SER A 582 -4.82 0.72 -10.55
N LEU A 583 -5.41 0.71 -11.76
CA LEU A 583 -6.42 1.67 -12.17
C LEU A 583 -7.70 1.57 -11.32
N MET A 584 -8.03 0.37 -10.82
CA MET A 584 -9.24 0.17 -10.01
C MET A 584 -9.07 0.68 -8.57
N HIS A 585 -7.90 0.50 -7.95
CA HIS A 585 -7.63 1.11 -6.64
C HIS A 585 -7.62 2.64 -6.74
N PHE A 586 -7.12 3.18 -7.86
CA PHE A 586 -7.21 4.62 -8.11
C PHE A 586 -8.66 5.09 -8.26
N TRP A 587 -9.49 4.32 -8.97
CA TRP A 587 -10.92 4.63 -9.11
C TRP A 587 -11.65 4.66 -7.77
N GLU A 588 -11.41 3.67 -6.92
CA GLU A 588 -12.01 3.58 -5.58
C GLU A 588 -11.72 4.85 -4.76
N ASP A 589 -10.46 5.29 -4.75
CA ASP A 589 -10.08 6.50 -4.02
C ASP A 589 -10.69 7.77 -4.65
N VAL A 590 -10.78 7.85 -5.97
CA VAL A 590 -11.48 8.96 -6.67
C VAL A 590 -12.95 8.99 -6.29
N GLN A 591 -13.62 7.84 -6.22
CA GLN A 591 -15.03 7.75 -5.80
C GLN A 591 -15.20 8.18 -4.35
N GLU A 592 -14.36 7.67 -3.45
CA GLU A 592 -14.38 8.01 -2.03
C GLU A 592 -14.18 9.53 -1.84
N TYR A 593 -13.17 10.11 -2.50
CA TYR A 593 -12.90 11.54 -2.43
C TYR A 593 -14.09 12.39 -2.87
N ASN A 594 -14.72 12.05 -4.00
CA ASN A 594 -15.87 12.81 -4.52
C ASN A 594 -17.11 12.66 -3.61
N ALA A 595 -17.39 11.44 -3.12
CA ALA A 595 -18.45 11.20 -2.15
C ALA A 595 -18.22 12.00 -0.85
N ASP A 596 -16.97 12.12 -0.41
CA ASP A 596 -16.59 12.88 0.77
C ASP A 596 -16.88 14.38 0.63
N ILE A 597 -16.68 14.96 -0.55
CA ILE A 597 -16.98 16.38 -0.80
C ILE A 597 -18.42 16.64 -1.27
N GLU A 598 -19.29 15.61 -1.21
CA GLU A 598 -20.68 15.66 -1.63
C GLU A 598 -20.84 15.97 -3.13
N LYS A 599 -19.90 15.47 -3.94
CA LYS A 599 -19.90 15.57 -5.41
C LYS A 599 -20.30 14.23 -6.02
N ASP A 600 -21.35 14.28 -6.83
CA ASP A 600 -21.93 13.10 -7.47
C ASP A 600 -21.18 12.76 -8.76
N LEU A 601 -20.89 11.47 -8.96
CA LEU A 601 -20.24 10.92 -10.14
C LEU A 601 -21.17 9.98 -10.94
N GLU A 602 -22.48 10.00 -10.71
CA GLU A 602 -23.46 9.12 -11.39
C GLU A 602 -23.35 9.16 -12.93
N ASP A 603 -23.05 10.33 -13.50
CA ASP A 603 -22.92 10.53 -14.95
C ASP A 603 -21.46 10.39 -15.45
N PHE A 604 -20.48 10.13 -14.58
CA PHE A 604 -19.08 10.02 -14.97
C PHE A 604 -18.79 8.61 -15.52
N THR A 605 -18.29 8.56 -16.75
CA THR A 605 -17.88 7.32 -17.42
C THR A 605 -16.34 7.17 -17.36
N PRO A 606 -15.77 6.55 -16.29
CA PRO A 606 -14.33 6.58 -16.03
C PRO A 606 -13.47 6.01 -17.17
N PHE A 607 -13.99 5.07 -17.94
CA PHE A 607 -13.25 4.39 -19.00
C PHE A 607 -13.53 4.95 -20.40
N ALA A 608 -14.40 5.96 -20.52
CA ALA A 608 -14.69 6.55 -21.81
C ALA A 608 -13.49 7.31 -22.37
N THR A 609 -13.45 7.38 -23.69
CA THR A 609 -12.32 7.96 -24.43
C THR A 609 -12.25 9.47 -24.27
N ILE A 610 -11.20 9.95 -23.60
CA ILE A 610 -10.96 11.40 -23.48
C ILE A 610 -10.22 11.94 -24.71
N PHE A 611 -9.27 11.18 -25.25
CA PHE A 611 -8.53 11.50 -26.47
C PHE A 611 -8.34 10.27 -27.35
N ASN A 612 -8.56 10.40 -28.65
CA ASN A 612 -8.31 9.34 -29.64
C ASN A 612 -6.83 9.36 -30.07
N SER A 613 -5.95 9.27 -29.08
CA SER A 613 -4.50 9.21 -29.23
C SER A 613 -3.92 8.36 -28.10
N SER A 614 -2.95 7.51 -28.42
CA SER A 614 -2.19 6.75 -27.43
C SER A 614 -1.18 7.60 -26.65
N LYS A 615 -1.06 8.89 -26.97
CA LYS A 615 -0.14 9.83 -26.32
C LYS A 615 -0.85 11.11 -25.93
N VAL A 616 -0.40 11.74 -24.84
CA VAL A 616 -0.80 13.09 -24.44
C VAL A 616 0.45 13.85 -24.01
N MET A 617 0.65 15.06 -24.54
CA MET A 617 1.67 15.97 -24.03
C MET A 617 1.05 16.81 -22.92
N MET A 618 1.56 16.70 -21.69
CA MET A 618 1.06 17.47 -20.55
C MET A 618 2.09 18.52 -20.12
N MET A 619 1.65 19.76 -19.98
CA MET A 619 2.36 20.84 -19.30
C MET A 619 1.81 21.03 -17.90
N TYR A 620 2.68 21.21 -16.91
CA TYR A 620 2.30 21.53 -15.54
C TYR A 620 3.40 22.35 -14.85
N ASP A 621 3.04 23.00 -13.75
CA ASP A 621 3.97 23.77 -12.92
C ASP A 621 4.16 23.07 -11.57
N ALA A 622 5.40 22.98 -11.09
CA ALA A 622 5.77 22.33 -9.81
C ALA A 622 7.07 22.91 -9.22
N TYR A 623 7.31 22.69 -7.94
CA TYR A 623 8.57 22.98 -7.26
C TYR A 623 9.54 21.79 -7.38
N ILE A 624 10.80 22.06 -7.72
CA ILE A 624 11.87 21.06 -7.86
C ILE A 624 13.14 21.51 -7.14
N LYS A 625 13.97 20.59 -6.65
CA LYS A 625 15.27 20.86 -6.01
C LYS A 625 16.41 20.94 -7.03
N SER A 626 16.36 20.14 -8.08
CA SER A 626 17.45 20.03 -9.06
C SER A 626 17.00 19.38 -10.37
N GLU A 627 17.90 19.34 -11.36
CA GLU A 627 17.68 18.58 -12.60
C GLU A 627 17.39 17.09 -12.39
N LYS A 628 17.72 16.52 -11.23
CA LYS A 628 17.43 15.11 -10.93
C LYS A 628 15.95 14.81 -10.70
N ASP A 629 15.15 15.83 -10.41
CA ASP A 629 13.72 15.68 -10.17
C ASP A 629 12.92 15.60 -11.48
N ILE A 630 13.59 15.83 -12.61
CA ILE A 630 13.03 15.70 -13.96
C ILE A 630 13.15 14.24 -14.40
N LEU A 631 12.00 13.62 -14.66
CA LEU A 631 11.91 12.24 -15.14
C LEU A 631 12.45 12.10 -16.58
N GLU A 632 12.75 10.87 -16.99
CA GLU A 632 13.32 10.60 -18.32
C GLU A 632 12.41 11.06 -19.48
N ASN A 633 11.10 11.05 -19.29
CA ASN A 633 10.08 11.53 -20.24
C ASN A 633 9.74 13.02 -20.08
N GLU A 634 10.43 13.74 -19.19
CA GLU A 634 10.16 15.15 -18.88
C GLU A 634 11.20 16.10 -19.47
N ARG A 635 10.78 17.34 -19.73
CA ARG A 635 11.68 18.43 -20.08
C ARG A 635 11.22 19.75 -19.48
N LEU A 636 12.18 20.57 -19.05
CA LEU A 636 11.94 21.93 -18.61
C LEU A 636 11.60 22.85 -19.80
N LEU A 637 10.53 23.61 -19.68
CA LEU A 637 10.14 24.63 -20.67
C LEU A 637 10.77 26.00 -20.39
N ASN A 638 11.23 26.23 -19.16
CA ASN A 638 11.97 27.42 -18.73
C ASN A 638 13.43 27.05 -18.38
N PRO A 639 14.41 27.24 -19.28
CA PRO A 639 15.79 26.85 -19.03
C PRO A 639 16.52 27.65 -17.94
N GLU A 640 15.97 28.82 -17.55
CA GLU A 640 16.53 29.71 -16.52
C GLU A 640 16.03 29.35 -15.10
N THR A 641 15.28 28.26 -14.94
CA THR A 641 14.67 27.85 -13.65
C THR A 641 15.65 27.80 -12.49
N PHE A 642 16.88 27.34 -12.71
CA PHE A 642 17.86 27.12 -11.64
C PHE A 642 18.63 28.39 -11.19
N ASP A 643 18.19 29.58 -11.60
CA ASP A 643 18.88 30.84 -11.28
C ASP A 643 18.41 31.48 -9.96
N ASP A 644 17.19 31.22 -9.50
CA ASP A 644 16.57 31.89 -8.34
C ASP A 644 15.70 30.92 -7.51
N PRO A 645 16.28 30.18 -6.54
CA PRO A 645 15.51 29.31 -5.66
C PRO A 645 14.75 30.11 -4.60
N ASP A 646 13.70 29.53 -4.04
CA ASP A 646 12.95 30.05 -2.90
C ASP A 646 13.73 29.91 -1.56
N GLU A 647 13.07 30.26 -0.45
CA GLU A 647 13.67 30.23 0.88
C GLU A 647 14.11 28.83 1.34
N ASP A 648 13.47 27.78 0.80
CA ASP A 648 13.74 26.37 1.09
C ASP A 648 14.68 25.74 0.06
N GLY A 649 15.14 26.51 -0.92
CA GLY A 649 16.06 26.05 -1.96
C GLY A 649 15.38 25.35 -3.13
N MET A 650 14.06 25.48 -3.27
CA MET A 650 13.26 24.90 -4.35
C MET A 650 13.14 25.88 -5.52
N TYR A 651 12.95 25.36 -6.72
CA TYR A 651 12.78 26.13 -7.94
C TYR A 651 11.40 25.89 -8.53
N TYR A 652 10.68 26.96 -8.84
CA TYR A 652 9.38 26.88 -9.51
C TYR A 652 9.58 26.65 -11.02
N ALA A 653 9.20 25.47 -11.49
CA ALA A 653 9.49 24.97 -12.83
C ALA A 653 8.22 24.75 -13.64
N ARG A 654 8.30 25.05 -14.94
CA ARG A 654 7.30 24.61 -15.91
C ARG A 654 7.83 23.40 -16.67
N ILE A 655 7.14 22.27 -16.53
CA ILE A 655 7.59 20.97 -17.02
C ILE A 655 6.63 20.53 -18.13
N LEU A 656 7.20 19.95 -19.20
CA LEU A 656 6.46 19.22 -20.21
C LEU A 656 6.80 17.74 -20.11
N THR A 657 5.79 16.89 -20.10
CA THR A 657 5.92 15.44 -20.12
C THR A 657 5.14 14.83 -21.28
N GLU A 658 5.59 13.68 -21.75
CA GLU A 658 4.83 12.82 -22.65
C GLU A 658 4.25 11.66 -21.84
N LEU A 659 2.91 11.58 -21.82
CA LEU A 659 2.16 10.47 -21.22
C LEU A 659 1.81 9.48 -22.33
N GLU A 660 2.07 8.20 -22.10
CA GLU A 660 1.67 7.11 -23.00
C GLU A 660 0.55 6.30 -22.35
N SER A 661 -0.47 5.98 -23.13
CA SER A 661 -1.62 5.20 -22.67
C SER A 661 -1.25 3.73 -22.48
N GLU A 662 -1.78 3.11 -21.43
CA GLU A 662 -1.80 1.66 -21.30
C GLU A 662 -2.90 1.02 -22.19
N ASP A 663 -3.90 1.81 -22.58
CA ASP A 663 -4.95 1.44 -23.53
C ASP A 663 -4.43 1.65 -24.96
N ARG A 664 -4.73 0.76 -25.91
CA ARG A 664 -4.00 0.70 -27.20
C ARG A 664 -3.93 2.02 -27.97
N ASP A 665 -4.95 2.41 -28.75
CA ASP A 665 -4.82 3.55 -29.69
C ASP A 665 -5.46 4.86 -29.17
N TYR A 666 -5.86 4.92 -27.89
CA TYR A 666 -6.58 6.03 -27.28
C TYR A 666 -6.25 6.16 -25.79
N PHE A 667 -6.71 7.25 -25.16
CA PHE A 667 -6.58 7.49 -23.72
C PHE A 667 -7.97 7.48 -23.07
N GLY A 668 -8.18 6.64 -22.05
CA GLY A 668 -9.36 6.69 -21.19
C GLY A 668 -9.28 7.81 -20.15
N ALA A 669 -10.41 8.38 -19.72
CA ALA A 669 -10.45 9.52 -18.80
C ALA A 669 -9.79 9.23 -17.44
N LEU A 670 -10.19 8.15 -16.76
CA LEU A 670 -9.60 7.76 -15.48
C LEU A 670 -8.11 7.39 -15.63
N ASN A 671 -7.75 6.76 -16.75
CA ASN A 671 -6.36 6.41 -17.02
C ASN A 671 -5.52 7.68 -17.14
N LEU A 672 -6.00 8.71 -17.86
CA LEU A 672 -5.32 10.00 -17.94
C LEU A 672 -5.16 10.63 -16.57
N LEU A 673 -6.22 10.68 -15.75
CA LEU A 673 -6.13 11.25 -14.41
C LEU A 673 -5.13 10.49 -13.52
N ARG A 674 -5.06 9.15 -13.62
CA ARG A 674 -4.07 8.34 -12.91
C ARG A 674 -2.65 8.62 -13.39
N HIS A 675 -2.43 8.69 -14.71
CA HIS A 675 -1.12 9.03 -15.27
C HIS A 675 -0.66 10.41 -14.83
N ILE A 676 -1.57 11.40 -14.80
CA ILE A 676 -1.29 12.72 -14.23
C ILE A 676 -0.87 12.56 -12.76
N HIS A 677 -1.67 11.86 -11.95
CA HIS A 677 -1.37 11.66 -10.53
C HIS A 677 -0.01 11.00 -10.29
N ASN A 678 0.26 9.86 -10.93
CA ASN A 678 1.53 9.15 -10.80
C ASN A 678 2.74 9.96 -11.32
N THR A 679 2.52 10.86 -12.28
CA THR A 679 3.57 11.78 -12.74
C THR A 679 3.88 12.83 -11.68
N LEU A 680 2.85 13.31 -10.96
CA LEU A 680 3.00 14.33 -9.94
C LEU A 680 3.35 13.77 -8.56
N SER A 681 3.24 12.45 -8.33
CA SER A 681 3.45 11.85 -7.01
C SER A 681 4.90 12.00 -6.49
N ASN A 682 5.85 12.33 -7.37
CA ASN A 682 7.23 12.65 -6.99
C ASN A 682 7.57 14.14 -7.08
N LYS A 683 6.55 15.00 -7.25
CA LYS A 683 6.71 16.45 -7.40
C LYS A 683 6.18 17.15 -6.17
N ASP A 684 6.84 18.25 -5.82
CA ASP A 684 6.33 19.16 -4.82
C ASP A 684 5.40 20.18 -5.51
N LEU A 685 4.10 20.11 -5.23
CA LEU A 685 3.10 21.02 -5.80
C LEU A 685 2.85 22.25 -4.91
N GLY A 686 3.54 22.36 -3.78
CA GLY A 686 3.22 23.33 -2.73
C GLY A 686 1.76 23.20 -2.31
N ASP A 687 1.07 24.33 -2.16
CA ASP A 687 -0.35 24.32 -1.80
C ASP A 687 -1.30 23.99 -2.96
N HIS A 688 -0.80 23.91 -4.20
CA HIS A 688 -1.57 23.70 -5.44
C HIS A 688 -1.83 22.21 -5.74
N ILE A 689 -2.44 21.49 -4.80
CA ILE A 689 -2.65 20.03 -4.92
C ILE A 689 -4.01 19.63 -5.50
N PHE A 690 -4.95 20.55 -5.71
CA PHE A 690 -6.29 20.21 -6.19
C PHE A 690 -6.37 20.23 -7.70
N PHE A 691 -6.92 19.18 -8.29
CA PHE A 691 -7.18 19.10 -9.73
C PHE A 691 -8.33 20.03 -10.12
N GLU A 692 -8.07 20.98 -11.01
CA GLU A 692 -9.03 21.97 -11.53
C GLU A 692 -9.23 21.82 -13.05
N GLY A 693 -9.00 20.61 -13.58
CA GLY A 693 -9.10 20.31 -15.00
C GLY A 693 -7.82 20.58 -15.78
N PHE A 694 -7.94 20.67 -17.11
CA PHE A 694 -6.84 21.04 -17.99
C PHE A 694 -7.36 21.84 -19.19
N ASP A 695 -6.50 22.66 -19.77
CA ASP A 695 -6.77 23.37 -21.02
C ASP A 695 -6.17 22.61 -22.21
N LEU A 696 -6.97 22.34 -23.25
CA LEU A 696 -6.47 21.79 -24.51
C LEU A 696 -5.86 22.90 -25.38
N GLU A 697 -4.54 22.96 -25.43
CA GLU A 697 -3.78 24.03 -26.08
C GLU A 697 -3.66 23.84 -27.60
N SER A 698 -3.35 22.62 -28.04
CA SER A 698 -3.15 22.30 -29.45
C SER A 698 -3.12 20.79 -29.70
N TYR A 699 -2.96 20.40 -30.97
CA TYR A 699 -2.60 19.04 -31.38
C TYR A 699 -1.29 19.08 -32.17
N GLN A 700 -0.43 18.08 -31.96
CA GLN A 700 0.76 17.84 -32.78
C GLN A 700 0.37 17.34 -34.19
N GLU A 701 1.33 17.32 -35.11
CA GLU A 701 1.08 16.90 -36.52
C GLU A 701 0.60 15.44 -36.65
N ASP A 702 0.95 14.58 -35.69
CA ASP A 702 0.53 13.18 -35.59
C ASP A 702 -0.81 12.98 -34.86
N GLY A 703 -1.44 14.06 -34.39
CA GLY A 703 -2.71 14.02 -33.67
C GLY A 703 -2.58 13.89 -32.15
N THR A 704 -1.38 13.93 -31.58
CA THR A 704 -1.21 13.94 -30.12
C THR A 704 -1.68 15.27 -29.50
N PRO A 705 -2.63 15.27 -28.56
CA PRO A 705 -3.08 16.48 -27.87
C PRO A 705 -2.00 17.05 -26.96
N VAL A 706 -1.98 18.37 -26.83
CA VAL A 706 -1.15 19.11 -25.88
C VAL A 706 -2.06 19.80 -24.88
N ILE A 707 -1.95 19.42 -23.60
CA ILE A 707 -2.76 19.94 -22.51
C ILE A 707 -1.92 20.74 -21.51
N TYR A 708 -2.55 21.72 -20.87
CA TYR A 708 -2.00 22.43 -19.71
C TYR A 708 -2.82 22.07 -18.46
N LEU A 709 -2.17 21.50 -17.45
CA LEU A 709 -2.82 21.08 -16.22
C LEU A 709 -3.12 22.29 -15.32
N ASN A 710 -4.36 22.39 -14.86
CA ASN A 710 -4.81 23.42 -13.94
C ASN A 710 -4.85 22.86 -12.51
N LEU A 711 -4.09 23.50 -11.61
CA LEU A 711 -3.98 23.14 -10.20
C LEU A 711 -4.49 24.28 -9.31
N GLY A 712 -5.28 23.93 -8.29
CA GLY A 712 -5.85 24.85 -7.32
C GLY A 712 -5.23 24.70 -5.92
N SER A 713 -5.24 25.81 -5.16
CA SER A 713 -4.98 25.81 -3.72
C SER A 713 -6.28 25.75 -2.95
#